data_AF-A0AAA9SD25-F1
#
_entry.id   AF-A0AAA9SD25-F1
#
_cell.length_a   1.000
_cell.length_b   1.000
_cell.length_c   1.000
_cell.angle_alpha   90.00
_cell.angle_beta   90.00
_cell.angle_gamma   90.00
#
_symmetry.space_group_name_H-M   'P 1'
#
loop_
_entity.id
_entity.type
_entity.pdbx_description
1 polymer ?
#
loop_
_entity_poly.entity_id
_entity_poly.type
_entity_poly.pdbx_seq_one_letter_code
_entity_poly.pdbx_strand_id
1 'polypeptide(L)'
;MKLVNIWLLLLVVLLCGKKHLGDRLEKKPFEKAPCPGCSHLALKVEFSSTVVEYEYIVAFNGYFTAKARNSFISSALKSSAIDNWRIIPRNNPSSDYPSDFEVIQINEKQKAGLLTLEDHPNIKRVTPQRKVFRSLKYTEAEPGSPCNETRWSQKWQSSRPLRRASLSLGSGFWHATGRHSSRRLLRAIPRQVAQTLQADVLWQMGYTGLGHGTFVAGVIASMRECQGFAPDAELHIFRVFTNNQVSYTSWFLDAFNYAILKKIDVLNLSIGGPDFMDHPFVDKVWELTANNVIMVSAIGNDGPLYGTLNNPADQMDVIGVGGIDFEDNIARFSSRGMTTWELPGGYGRVKPDIVTYGAGVRGSGVKGGCRALSGTSVASPVVAGAVTLLVSTVQKRELVNPASMKQALIASARRLPGVNMFEQGHGKLDLLRAYQILNSYKPQASLSPSYIDLTECPYMWPYCSQPIYYGGMPTIVNVTILNGMGVTGRIVDKPEWQPYLPQHGDNIEVAFSYSSVLWPWSGYLAISISVTKKAASWEGIAQGHVMVTVASPAEVDSNSGAEQTSTVKLPIKVKIIPAPPRSKRVLWDQYHNLRYPPGYFPRDNLRMKNDPLDWNGDHIHTNFRDMYQHLRSMGYFVEVLGSPFTCFDANQYGTLLMVDSEEEYFPEEVAKLRRDVDNGLSLIVFSDWYNTSVMRKVKFYDENTRQWWMPDTGGANVPALNELLSVWNMAFSDGLYEGDFTLANHDMYYASGCSIAKFPEDGIVITQTFKDQGLEVLKQETVVVENVPILGLYQLPAEGGGRVVLYGDSNCLDDSHRQKDCFWLLDALLQFTSYGVTPPSLSHSGARQRPPSGAGSAAPERMEGNHLHRYSKVLEARLGGPEARALPACPHLSWAKPQPLNETAPSNLWKHQKLLSIDLDKVVLPNFRSNRPQVRPLSPGESGAWDIPGGIMPGRYNQEVGQTIPVFAFLGAMVVLAFFVVQINKAKSRPKRRKPRVKRPQLVQQVHPPKAPSV
;
A
#
# COMPACT_ATOMS: atom_id res chain seq x y z
N MET A 1 39.65 -63.22 -0.60
CA MET A 1 39.61 -62.27 0.55
C MET A 1 40.29 -60.96 0.14
N LYS A 2 39.99 -59.84 0.81
CA LYS A 2 40.51 -58.47 0.53
C LYS A 2 39.98 -57.75 -0.73
N LEU A 3 38.66 -57.52 -0.79
CA LEU A 3 38.06 -56.43 -1.57
C LEU A 3 36.91 -55.67 -0.84
N VAL A 4 36.58 -56.07 0.39
CA VAL A 4 35.43 -55.55 1.16
C VAL A 4 35.80 -54.41 2.13
N ASN A 5 37.06 -54.30 2.56
CA ASN A 5 37.47 -53.31 3.59
C ASN A 5 37.78 -51.90 3.06
N ILE A 6 37.71 -51.63 1.75
CA ILE A 6 38.02 -50.29 1.19
C ILE A 6 36.76 -49.42 1.09
N TRP A 7 35.58 -50.02 0.88
CA TRP A 7 34.31 -49.28 0.79
C TRP A 7 33.81 -48.76 2.14
N LEU A 8 34.13 -49.45 3.25
CA LEU A 8 33.69 -49.02 4.59
C LEU A 8 34.41 -47.76 5.09
N LEU A 9 35.66 -47.53 4.67
CA LEU A 9 36.45 -46.37 5.10
C LEU A 9 36.03 -45.07 4.39
N LEU A 10 35.56 -45.18 3.14
CA LEU A 10 35.15 -44.04 2.31
C LEU A 10 33.78 -43.46 2.72
N LEU A 11 32.89 -44.28 3.28
CA LEU A 11 31.55 -43.85 3.70
C LEU A 11 31.57 -42.98 4.98
N VAL A 12 32.55 -43.21 5.87
CA VAL A 12 32.69 -42.48 7.14
C VAL A 12 33.23 -41.06 6.93
N VAL A 13 34.13 -40.87 5.96
CA VAL A 13 34.75 -39.56 5.68
C VAL A 13 33.77 -38.57 5.03
N LEU A 14 32.73 -39.05 4.35
CA LEU A 14 31.73 -38.18 3.69
C LEU A 14 30.62 -37.66 4.63
N LEU A 15 30.52 -38.16 5.87
CA LEU A 15 29.42 -37.82 6.79
C LEU A 15 29.82 -36.93 7.98
N CYS A 16 31.11 -36.65 8.20
CA CYS A 16 31.57 -35.75 9.26
C CYS A 16 32.62 -34.72 8.77
N GLY A 17 32.22 -33.45 8.62
CA GLY A 17 33.19 -32.33 8.59
C GLY A 17 32.87 -31.16 7.65
N LYS A 18 32.04 -30.21 8.07
CA LYS A 18 32.12 -28.82 7.56
C LYS A 18 33.27 -28.09 8.26
N LYS A 19 34.19 -27.46 7.51
CA LYS A 19 34.52 -26.00 7.59
C LYS A 19 35.73 -25.58 6.74
N HIS A 20 35.54 -24.44 6.04
CA HIS A 20 36.53 -23.46 5.54
C HIS A 20 37.90 -23.90 4.97
N LEU A 21 38.06 -23.78 3.64
CA LEU A 21 38.84 -22.70 3.00
C LEU A 21 38.57 -22.70 1.48
N GLY A 22 38.53 -21.54 0.81
CA GLY A 22 38.25 -21.46 -0.62
C GLY A 22 38.31 -20.05 -1.20
N ASP A 23 39.49 -19.65 -1.67
CA ASP A 23 39.73 -18.35 -2.30
C ASP A 23 39.17 -18.24 -3.73
N ARG A 24 38.95 -16.99 -4.16
CA ARG A 24 38.36 -16.63 -5.47
C ARG A 24 39.27 -17.00 -6.65
N LEU A 25 38.64 -17.46 -7.74
CA LEU A 25 39.06 -17.13 -9.11
C LEU A 25 37.85 -16.65 -9.91
N GLU A 26 37.80 -15.34 -10.16
CA GLU A 26 36.68 -14.65 -10.79
C GLU A 26 36.61 -14.94 -12.31
N LYS A 27 35.43 -15.33 -12.80
CA LYS A 27 35.11 -15.20 -14.23
C LYS A 27 34.59 -13.79 -14.48
N LYS A 28 35.31 -13.01 -15.30
CA LYS A 28 34.83 -11.70 -15.75
C LYS A 28 33.50 -11.84 -16.51
N PRO A 29 32.43 -11.10 -16.14
CA PRO A 29 31.29 -10.90 -17.01
C PRO A 29 31.66 -9.96 -18.17
N PHE A 30 30.91 -10.05 -19.27
CA PHE A 30 30.97 -9.05 -20.34
C PHE A 30 30.39 -7.73 -19.83
N GLU A 31 31.23 -6.70 -19.71
CA GLU A 31 30.76 -5.32 -19.50
C GLU A 31 29.98 -4.85 -20.73
N LYS A 32 28.66 -4.65 -20.58
CA LYS A 32 27.93 -3.75 -21.47
C LYS A 32 28.32 -2.33 -21.11
N ALA A 33 28.70 -1.52 -22.10
CA ALA A 33 29.00 -0.12 -21.89
C ALA A 33 27.81 0.61 -21.22
N PRO A 34 28.03 1.42 -20.16
CA PRO A 34 26.99 2.28 -19.62
C PRO A 34 26.56 3.30 -20.67
N CYS A 35 25.26 3.58 -20.78
CA CYS A 35 24.78 4.72 -21.56
C CYS A 35 25.35 6.02 -20.96
N PRO A 36 26.19 6.78 -21.67
CA PRO A 36 26.71 8.04 -21.13
C PRO A 36 25.58 9.07 -21.05
N GLY A 37 25.24 9.52 -19.84
CA GLY A 37 24.36 10.68 -19.62
C GLY A 37 22.89 10.41 -19.27
N CYS A 38 22.49 9.19 -18.90
CA CYS A 38 21.18 8.96 -18.29
C CYS A 38 21.29 8.91 -16.75
N SER A 39 20.97 10.02 -16.07
CA SER A 39 20.68 9.98 -14.64
C SER A 39 19.35 9.26 -14.41
N HIS A 40 19.38 8.19 -13.61
CA HIS A 40 18.18 7.47 -13.20
C HIS A 40 17.51 8.27 -12.09
N LEU A 41 16.43 9.00 -12.39
CA LEU A 41 15.72 9.81 -11.40
C LEU A 41 14.52 9.03 -10.84
N ALA A 42 14.56 8.73 -9.54
CA ALA A 42 13.40 8.29 -8.79
C ALA A 42 12.54 9.51 -8.40
N LEU A 43 11.23 9.38 -8.54
CA LEU A 43 10.28 10.42 -8.14
C LEU A 43 9.62 10.02 -6.82
N LYS A 44 10.04 10.64 -5.71
CA LYS A 44 9.26 10.62 -4.49
C LYS A 44 8.19 11.70 -4.56
N VAL A 45 6.95 11.32 -4.28
CA VAL A 45 5.81 12.24 -4.19
C VAL A 45 5.34 12.23 -2.75
N GLU A 46 5.31 13.40 -2.11
CA GLU A 46 4.79 13.56 -0.74
C GLU A 46 3.56 14.48 -0.80
N PHE A 47 2.54 14.20 0.01
CA PHE A 47 1.27 14.93 0.00
C PHE A 47 0.97 15.58 1.36
N SER A 48 0.15 16.63 1.32
CA SER A 48 -0.33 17.38 2.49
C SER A 48 -1.68 18.03 2.14
N SER A 49 -2.71 17.91 2.98
CA SER A 49 -4.13 18.13 2.60
C SER A 49 -4.85 19.13 3.51
N THR A 50 -5.34 20.23 2.92
CA THR A 50 -5.52 21.56 3.54
C THR A 50 -6.94 22.10 3.51
N VAL A 51 -7.78 21.80 4.50
CA VAL A 51 -8.97 22.63 4.77
C VAL A 51 -8.62 24.12 4.75
N VAL A 52 -9.28 24.85 3.85
CA VAL A 52 -9.13 26.28 3.65
C VAL A 52 -10.09 26.98 4.61
N GLU A 53 -9.56 27.85 5.48
CA GLU A 53 -10.41 28.68 6.38
C GLU A 53 -11.51 29.39 5.59
N TYR A 54 -12.71 29.37 6.18
CA TYR A 54 -13.90 30.04 5.70
C TYR A 54 -14.48 29.51 4.37
N GLU A 55 -13.79 28.59 3.66
CA GLU A 55 -14.27 28.02 2.40
C GLU A 55 -14.90 26.64 2.57
N TYR A 56 -16.11 26.46 2.01
CA TYR A 56 -16.87 25.22 2.08
C TYR A 56 -17.38 24.83 0.70
N ILE A 57 -17.27 23.54 0.37
CA ILE A 57 -17.94 22.91 -0.77
C ILE A 57 -19.36 22.56 -0.33
N VAL A 58 -20.35 23.15 -0.99
CA VAL A 58 -21.75 22.75 -0.91
C VAL A 58 -22.00 21.79 -2.06
N ALA A 59 -22.23 20.51 -1.74
CA ALA A 59 -22.64 19.49 -2.71
C ALA A 59 -24.18 19.46 -2.79
N PHE A 60 -24.71 19.22 -3.99
CA PHE A 60 -26.14 19.19 -4.29
C PHE A 60 -26.58 17.79 -4.72
N ASN A 61 -27.88 17.50 -4.61
CA ASN A 61 -28.47 16.22 -5.00
C ASN A 61 -28.59 16.00 -6.53
N GLY A 62 -28.00 16.89 -7.35
CA GLY A 62 -28.02 16.80 -8.81
C GLY A 62 -27.36 17.99 -9.50
N TYR A 63 -27.27 17.94 -10.83
CA TYR A 63 -26.66 18.99 -11.65
C TYR A 63 -27.61 20.16 -11.87
N PHE A 64 -27.29 21.30 -11.26
CA PHE A 64 -28.09 22.52 -11.35
C PHE A 64 -27.35 23.64 -12.09
N THR A 65 -28.07 24.66 -12.57
CA THR A 65 -27.45 25.89 -13.11
C THR A 65 -26.90 26.76 -11.98
N ALA A 66 -25.93 27.63 -12.27
CA ALA A 66 -25.36 28.56 -11.26
C ALA A 66 -26.42 29.44 -10.59
N LYS A 67 -27.45 29.87 -11.35
CA LYS A 67 -28.59 30.64 -10.81
C LYS A 67 -29.42 29.83 -9.81
N ALA A 68 -29.66 28.54 -10.09
CA ALA A 68 -30.41 27.67 -9.20
C ALA A 68 -29.63 27.34 -7.92
N ARG A 69 -28.34 26.96 -8.03
CA ARG A 69 -27.46 26.73 -6.86
C ARG A 69 -27.39 27.94 -5.94
N ASN A 70 -27.21 29.14 -6.50
CA ASN A 70 -27.22 30.38 -5.74
C ASN A 70 -28.57 30.61 -5.02
N SER A 71 -29.70 30.32 -5.67
CA SER A 71 -31.02 30.42 -5.04
C SER A 71 -31.20 29.45 -3.86
N PHE A 72 -30.66 28.22 -3.96
CA PHE A 72 -30.72 27.24 -2.87
C PHE A 72 -29.90 27.68 -1.66
N ILE A 73 -28.62 28.05 -1.87
CA ILE A 73 -27.74 28.56 -0.81
C ILE A 73 -28.34 29.81 -0.17
N SER A 74 -28.80 30.77 -0.98
CA SER A 74 -29.45 31.99 -0.50
C SER A 74 -30.73 31.71 0.29
N SER A 75 -31.47 30.64 -0.02
CA SER A 75 -32.68 30.29 0.71
C SER A 75 -32.37 29.61 2.04
N ALA A 76 -31.35 28.76 2.09
CA ALA A 76 -30.93 28.06 3.29
C ALA A 76 -30.29 29.02 4.33
N LEU A 77 -29.49 29.99 3.88
CA LEU A 77 -28.83 30.95 4.77
C LEU A 77 -29.75 32.08 5.26
N LYS A 78 -30.91 32.33 4.61
CA LYS A 78 -31.89 33.35 5.04
C LYS A 78 -32.47 33.12 6.44
N SER A 79 -32.51 31.88 6.90
CA SER A 79 -32.96 31.49 8.24
C SER A 79 -31.81 31.32 9.25
N SER A 80 -30.57 31.60 8.83
CA SER A 80 -29.37 31.48 9.66
C SER A 80 -28.93 32.86 10.18
N ALA A 81 -28.04 32.87 11.16
CA ALA A 81 -27.38 34.10 11.63
C ALA A 81 -26.19 34.55 10.75
N ILE A 82 -26.02 33.95 9.55
CA ILE A 82 -24.88 34.21 8.66
C ILE A 82 -25.26 35.28 7.62
N ASP A 83 -25.00 36.54 7.95
CA ASP A 83 -25.24 37.67 7.05
C ASP A 83 -24.11 37.87 6.00
N ASN A 84 -22.89 37.42 6.30
CA ASN A 84 -21.69 37.75 5.50
C ASN A 84 -21.08 36.51 4.83
N TRP A 85 -21.64 36.13 3.68
CA TRP A 85 -21.17 35.03 2.84
C TRP A 85 -21.10 35.43 1.35
N ARG A 86 -20.31 34.69 0.55
CA ARG A 86 -20.25 34.84 -0.92
C ARG A 86 -19.94 33.51 -1.62
N ILE A 87 -20.36 33.37 -2.88
CA ILE A 87 -19.88 32.28 -3.76
C ILE A 87 -18.50 32.65 -4.31
N ILE A 88 -17.56 31.70 -4.30
CA ILE A 88 -16.26 31.84 -4.94
C ILE A 88 -16.42 31.52 -6.44
N PRO A 89 -16.05 32.44 -7.34
CA PRO A 89 -16.24 32.23 -8.78
C PRO A 89 -15.28 31.17 -9.33
N ARG A 90 -15.84 30.13 -9.96
CA ARG A 90 -15.07 29.09 -10.67
C ARG A 90 -14.74 29.57 -12.09
N ASN A 91 -13.56 30.15 -12.27
CA ASN A 91 -13.13 30.67 -13.58
C ASN A 91 -12.45 29.58 -14.42
N ASN A 92 -13.22 28.64 -14.94
CA ASN A 92 -12.76 27.58 -15.83
C ASN A 92 -13.90 27.07 -16.76
N PRO A 93 -13.61 26.37 -17.86
CA PRO A 93 -14.65 25.92 -18.80
C PRO A 93 -15.67 24.90 -18.25
N SER A 94 -15.54 24.40 -17.02
CA SER A 94 -16.56 23.56 -16.39
C SER A 94 -17.66 24.37 -15.70
N SER A 95 -17.46 25.68 -15.44
CA SER A 95 -18.48 26.50 -14.79
C SER A 95 -19.56 27.04 -15.73
N ASP A 96 -19.29 27.02 -17.05
CA ASP A 96 -20.28 27.29 -18.11
C ASP A 96 -21.41 26.23 -18.15
N TYR A 97 -21.18 25.06 -17.55
CA TYR A 97 -22.10 23.93 -17.53
C TYR A 97 -22.82 23.80 -16.18
N PRO A 98 -23.95 23.07 -16.12
CA PRO A 98 -24.51 22.62 -14.85
C PRO A 98 -23.45 21.93 -13.98
N SER A 99 -23.53 22.14 -12.67
CA SER A 99 -22.64 21.55 -11.67
C SER A 99 -23.48 21.07 -10.49
N ASP A 100 -23.02 20.01 -9.85
CA ASP A 100 -23.53 19.41 -8.62
C ASP A 100 -22.88 19.98 -7.36
N PHE A 101 -21.95 20.93 -7.50
CA PHE A 101 -21.33 21.60 -6.35
C PHE A 101 -21.12 23.10 -6.59
N GLU A 102 -20.96 23.85 -5.49
CA GLU A 102 -20.46 25.21 -5.47
C GLU A 102 -19.51 25.43 -4.27
N VAL A 103 -18.58 26.38 -4.38
CA VAL A 103 -17.72 26.78 -3.25
C VAL A 103 -18.23 28.10 -2.67
N ILE A 104 -18.51 28.12 -1.37
CA ILE A 104 -18.91 29.32 -0.63
C ILE A 104 -17.81 29.75 0.33
N GLN A 105 -17.73 31.05 0.61
CA GLN A 105 -16.93 31.63 1.67
C GLN A 105 -17.85 32.28 2.72
N ILE A 106 -17.68 31.92 3.99
CA ILE A 106 -18.44 32.44 5.14
C ILE A 106 -17.47 33.10 6.11
N ASN A 107 -17.55 34.42 6.30
CA ASN A 107 -16.51 35.21 6.98
C ASN A 107 -16.53 35.13 8.52
N GLU A 108 -17.16 34.12 9.13
CA GLU A 108 -17.42 34.07 10.56
C GLU A 108 -16.90 32.80 11.25
N LYS A 109 -16.61 32.92 12.55
CA LYS A 109 -16.21 31.80 13.42
C LYS A 109 -17.39 30.93 13.88
N GLN A 110 -18.63 31.33 13.62
CA GLN A 110 -19.82 30.62 14.06
C GLN A 110 -20.13 29.41 13.17
N LYS A 111 -19.45 28.28 13.42
CA LYS A 111 -19.72 27.00 12.74
C LYS A 111 -21.18 26.52 12.86
N ALA A 112 -21.92 26.97 13.87
CA ALA A 112 -23.30 26.54 14.14
C ALA A 112 -24.27 26.81 12.97
N GLY A 113 -24.08 27.90 12.22
CA GLY A 113 -24.95 28.24 11.08
C GLY A 113 -24.76 27.34 9.85
N LEU A 114 -23.69 26.53 9.77
CA LEU A 114 -23.46 25.61 8.66
C LEU A 114 -24.51 24.49 8.60
N LEU A 115 -25.07 24.08 9.74
CA LEU A 115 -26.09 23.03 9.81
C LEU A 115 -27.36 23.40 9.00
N THR A 116 -27.72 24.69 8.95
CA THR A 116 -28.88 25.18 8.19
C THR A 116 -28.76 25.01 6.68
N LEU A 117 -27.55 24.80 6.15
CA LEU A 117 -27.33 24.43 4.76
C LEU A 117 -27.69 22.96 4.50
N GLU A 118 -27.43 22.08 5.47
CA GLU A 118 -27.68 20.64 5.35
C GLU A 118 -29.17 20.29 5.51
N ASP A 119 -29.94 21.16 6.19
CA ASP A 119 -31.41 21.07 6.28
C ASP A 119 -32.14 21.30 4.94
N HIS A 120 -31.47 21.83 3.91
CA HIS A 120 -32.11 22.20 2.64
C HIS A 120 -32.23 20.99 1.68
N PRO A 121 -33.43 20.64 1.17
CA PRO A 121 -33.69 19.35 0.50
C PRO A 121 -32.92 19.07 -0.80
N ASN A 122 -32.35 20.09 -1.44
CA ASN A 122 -31.49 19.93 -2.63
C ASN A 122 -29.98 19.95 -2.32
N ILE A 123 -29.57 20.22 -1.06
CA ILE A 123 -28.18 20.15 -0.63
C ILE A 123 -27.92 18.73 -0.10
N LYS A 124 -26.84 18.10 -0.57
CA LYS A 124 -26.45 16.73 -0.19
C LYS A 124 -25.63 16.72 1.10
N ARG A 125 -24.69 17.67 1.21
CA ARG A 125 -23.68 17.75 2.27
C ARG A 125 -22.93 19.08 2.16
N VAL A 126 -22.46 19.63 3.29
CA VAL A 126 -21.48 20.72 3.30
C VAL A 126 -20.17 20.22 3.89
N THR A 127 -19.09 20.38 3.13
CA THR A 127 -17.75 19.94 3.55
C THR A 127 -16.77 21.09 3.48
N PRO A 128 -15.81 21.21 4.41
CA PRO A 128 -14.76 22.21 4.29
C PRO A 128 -13.92 21.94 3.03
N GLN A 129 -13.68 22.98 2.22
CA GLN A 129 -12.86 22.89 1.01
C GLN A 129 -11.43 22.49 1.39
N ARG A 130 -10.90 21.38 0.85
CA ARG A 130 -9.47 21.04 1.00
C ARG A 130 -8.65 21.52 -0.19
N LYS A 131 -7.46 22.02 0.08
CA LYS A 131 -6.35 22.39 -0.81
C LYS A 131 -5.33 21.26 -0.72
N VAL A 132 -4.60 20.88 -1.76
CA VAL A 132 -3.61 19.78 -1.64
C VAL A 132 -2.24 20.28 -2.08
N PHE A 133 -1.27 20.23 -1.17
CA PHE A 133 0.14 20.41 -1.51
C PHE A 133 0.76 19.07 -1.93
N ARG A 134 1.64 19.12 -2.93
CA ARG A 134 2.39 17.96 -3.42
C ARG A 134 3.88 18.28 -3.57
N SER A 135 4.74 17.68 -2.76
CA SER A 135 6.18 17.76 -3.00
C SER A 135 6.60 16.75 -4.07
N LEU A 136 7.28 17.21 -5.13
CA LEU A 136 7.90 16.34 -6.13
C LEU A 136 9.42 16.37 -5.94
N LYS A 137 9.95 15.38 -5.23
CA LYS A 137 11.39 15.21 -5.01
C LYS A 137 11.93 14.23 -6.03
N TYR A 138 12.79 14.72 -6.93
CA TYR A 138 13.59 13.88 -7.81
C TYR A 138 14.89 13.54 -7.11
N THR A 139 15.09 12.27 -6.77
CA THR A 139 16.36 11.76 -6.24
C THR A 139 17.09 10.96 -7.32
N GLU A 140 18.42 11.03 -7.35
CA GLU A 140 19.19 10.08 -8.16
C GLU A 140 19.07 8.70 -7.52
N ALA A 141 18.68 7.70 -8.31
CA ALA A 141 18.65 6.32 -7.87
C ALA A 141 20.08 5.83 -7.64
N GLU A 142 20.35 5.19 -6.50
CA GLU A 142 21.70 4.78 -6.13
C GLU A 142 22.33 3.87 -7.20
N PRO A 143 23.51 4.21 -7.73
CA PRO A 143 24.17 3.39 -8.73
C PRO A 143 24.82 2.16 -8.08
N GLY A 144 24.06 1.06 -8.02
CA GLY A 144 24.61 -0.31 -7.86
C GLY A 144 24.71 -0.84 -6.43
N SER A 145 23.59 -0.91 -5.70
CA SER A 145 23.48 -1.85 -4.58
C SER A 145 23.33 -3.29 -5.13
N PRO A 146 24.23 -4.23 -4.78
CA PRO A 146 24.06 -5.62 -5.19
C PRO A 146 22.88 -6.25 -4.44
N CYS A 147 21.99 -6.93 -5.16
CA CYS A 147 20.74 -7.45 -4.60
C CYS A 147 20.90 -8.69 -3.68
N ASN A 148 22.11 -8.99 -3.21
CA ASN A 148 22.40 -10.10 -2.29
C ASN A 148 23.33 -9.63 -1.17
N GLU A 149 23.03 -10.11 0.04
CA GLU A 149 23.69 -9.87 1.34
C GLU A 149 23.30 -8.59 2.11
N THR A 150 22.55 -8.82 3.18
CA THR A 150 22.25 -7.92 4.28
C THR A 150 23.46 -7.70 5.19
N ARG A 151 23.91 -6.46 5.36
CA ARG A 151 24.45 -6.00 6.67
C ARG A 151 24.46 -4.48 6.80
N TRP A 152 23.81 -3.98 7.84
CA TRP A 152 23.78 -2.56 8.18
C TRP A 152 25.07 -2.11 8.86
N SER A 153 25.65 -1.00 8.37
CA SER A 153 26.45 -0.08 9.19
C SER A 153 26.55 1.27 8.49
N GLN A 154 25.88 2.31 9.01
CA GLN A 154 26.10 3.69 8.57
C GLN A 154 26.69 4.53 9.71
N LYS A 155 27.88 5.09 9.48
CA LYS A 155 28.41 6.21 10.26
C LYS A 155 27.93 7.51 9.65
N TRP A 156 27.20 8.30 10.43
CA TRP A 156 26.75 9.63 10.03
C TRP A 156 27.90 10.66 10.13
N GLN A 157 28.00 11.55 9.14
CA GLN A 157 28.68 12.84 9.29
C GLN A 157 27.73 13.96 8.85
N SER A 158 27.58 14.96 9.71
CA SER A 158 26.68 16.10 9.53
C SER A 158 27.34 17.23 8.74
N SER A 159 26.54 18.08 8.08
CA SER A 159 26.97 19.43 7.67
C SER A 159 25.82 20.43 7.71
N ARG A 160 26.07 21.60 8.31
CA ARG A 160 25.12 22.72 8.46
C ARG A 160 25.17 23.66 7.24
N PRO A 161 24.12 24.47 6.98
CA PRO A 161 24.03 25.33 5.80
C PRO A 161 24.62 26.74 6.01
N LEU A 162 25.06 27.41 4.93
CA LEU A 162 25.43 28.83 4.96
C LEU A 162 25.06 29.64 3.69
N ARG A 163 24.35 30.76 3.96
CA ARG A 163 24.36 32.09 3.31
C ARG A 163 23.47 32.45 2.10
N ARG A 164 22.96 33.69 2.23
CA ARG A 164 22.14 34.52 1.31
C ARG A 164 22.99 35.33 0.33
N ALA A 165 22.39 35.71 -0.81
CA ALA A 165 22.37 37.06 -1.45
C ALA A 165 21.64 36.96 -2.82
N SER A 166 21.04 37.98 -3.46
CA SER A 166 20.50 39.29 -3.05
C SER A 166 19.64 39.89 -4.21
N LEU A 167 18.93 40.99 -3.95
CA LEU A 167 17.91 41.64 -4.81
C LEU A 167 18.44 42.33 -6.10
N SER A 168 17.61 42.36 -7.16
CA SER A 168 17.10 43.59 -7.83
C SER A 168 16.18 43.22 -9.02
N LEU A 169 15.42 44.09 -9.71
CA LEU A 169 14.43 45.16 -9.43
C LEU A 169 14.22 45.89 -10.78
N GLY A 170 12.96 46.04 -11.23
CA GLY A 170 12.56 46.88 -12.38
C GLY A 170 11.78 46.14 -13.48
N SER A 171 10.75 46.68 -14.14
CA SER A 171 9.83 47.81 -13.91
C SER A 171 9.01 48.02 -15.20
N GLY A 172 7.70 47.76 -15.16
CA GLY A 172 6.63 48.36 -16.00
C GLY A 172 6.66 48.28 -17.54
N PHE A 173 5.49 48.02 -18.15
CA PHE A 173 4.87 48.88 -19.19
C PHE A 173 3.40 48.45 -19.44
N TRP A 174 2.56 49.35 -19.99
CA TRP A 174 1.09 49.25 -19.99
C TRP A 174 0.41 49.10 -21.38
N HIS A 175 -0.79 48.51 -21.36
CA HIS A 175 -1.99 48.72 -22.21
C HIS A 175 -2.01 48.61 -23.77
N ALA A 176 -2.83 47.64 -24.24
CA ALA A 176 -3.99 47.75 -25.17
C ALA A 176 -3.92 48.42 -26.57
N THR A 177 -4.30 47.67 -27.63
CA THR A 177 -5.32 47.92 -28.72
C THR A 177 -5.03 47.09 -30.00
N GLY A 178 -5.95 46.88 -30.98
CA GLY A 178 -7.42 47.05 -31.00
C GLY A 178 -8.13 47.00 -32.39
N ARG A 179 -8.87 45.91 -32.68
CA ARG A 179 -9.93 45.72 -33.73
C ARG A 179 -9.61 45.62 -35.25
N HIS A 180 -10.51 44.86 -35.91
CA HIS A 180 -10.91 44.74 -37.34
C HIS A 180 -10.32 43.57 -38.17
N SER A 181 -11.01 42.95 -39.16
CA SER A 181 -12.41 42.55 -39.42
C SER A 181 -12.51 41.95 -40.85
N SER A 182 -13.24 40.83 -41.01
CA SER A 182 -13.93 40.34 -42.23
C SER A 182 -13.25 39.46 -43.33
N ARG A 183 -13.79 38.21 -43.46
CA ARG A 183 -14.21 37.43 -44.67
C ARG A 183 -13.19 37.24 -45.83
N ARG A 184 -12.81 36.01 -46.24
CA ARG A 184 -13.67 34.96 -46.86
C ARG A 184 -12.98 33.57 -46.98
N LEU A 185 -13.79 32.51 -47.01
CA LEU A 185 -13.50 31.06 -47.07
C LEU A 185 -12.41 30.56 -48.06
N LEU A 186 -11.63 29.53 -47.66
CA LEU A 186 -11.83 28.12 -48.10
C LEU A 186 -10.94 27.09 -47.36
N ARG A 187 -11.55 25.94 -47.00
CA ARG A 187 -10.99 24.63 -46.56
C ARG A 187 -9.57 24.59 -45.93
N ALA A 188 -9.53 24.54 -44.60
CA ALA A 188 -8.46 23.89 -43.83
C ALA A 188 -9.07 23.11 -42.65
N ILE A 189 -8.45 21.99 -42.27
CA ILE A 189 -8.88 21.10 -41.17
C ILE A 189 -8.78 21.86 -39.82
N PRO A 190 -9.81 21.90 -38.95
CA PRO A 190 -9.74 22.68 -37.73
C PRO A 190 -8.82 22.04 -36.68
N ARG A 191 -7.64 22.64 -36.46
CA ARG A 191 -6.82 22.43 -35.24
C ARG A 191 -7.44 23.18 -34.04
N GLN A 192 -8.71 22.93 -33.72
CA GLN A 192 -9.46 23.70 -32.71
C GLN A 192 -9.95 22.86 -31.52
N VAL A 193 -9.00 22.41 -30.71
CA VAL A 193 -9.24 22.04 -29.29
C VAL A 193 -8.22 22.71 -28.36
N ALA A 194 -6.96 22.91 -28.80
CA ALA A 194 -5.94 23.63 -28.01
C ALA A 194 -6.28 25.12 -27.74
N GLN A 195 -6.90 25.81 -28.71
CA GLN A 195 -7.20 27.25 -28.59
C GLN A 195 -8.30 27.58 -27.58
N THR A 196 -9.17 26.63 -27.24
CA THR A 196 -10.31 26.87 -26.32
C THR A 196 -9.89 26.84 -24.84
N LEU A 197 -8.61 26.59 -24.54
CA LEU A 197 -8.07 26.46 -23.18
C LEU A 197 -6.85 27.36 -22.88
N GLN A 198 -6.40 28.20 -23.84
CA GLN A 198 -5.22 29.09 -23.70
C GLN A 198 -3.92 28.42 -23.20
N ALA A 199 -3.79 27.09 -23.30
CA ALA A 199 -2.60 26.37 -22.85
C ALA A 199 -1.31 26.89 -23.53
N ASP A 200 -1.38 27.17 -24.82
CA ASP A 200 -0.27 27.66 -25.65
C ASP A 200 0.32 29.00 -25.14
N VAL A 201 -0.52 29.86 -24.56
CA VAL A 201 -0.09 31.17 -23.99
C VAL A 201 0.72 30.96 -22.71
N LEU A 202 0.33 29.99 -21.87
CA LEU A 202 1.06 29.64 -20.65
C LEU A 202 2.42 29.00 -20.93
N TRP A 203 2.52 28.20 -22.01
CA TRP A 203 3.79 27.62 -22.45
C TRP A 203 4.77 28.67 -22.99
N GLN A 204 4.29 29.67 -23.74
CA GLN A 204 5.13 30.78 -24.24
C GLN A 204 5.62 31.72 -23.12
N MET A 205 4.89 31.82 -22.02
CA MET A 205 5.28 32.64 -20.85
C MET A 205 6.25 31.92 -19.88
N GLY A 206 6.80 30.76 -20.25
CA GLY A 206 7.81 30.05 -19.46
C GLY A 206 7.27 29.28 -18.25
N TYR A 207 5.95 29.16 -18.08
CA TYR A 207 5.32 28.48 -16.94
C TYR A 207 5.27 26.96 -17.11
N THR A 208 6.44 26.32 -17.19
CA THR A 208 6.53 24.86 -17.16
C THR A 208 6.37 24.37 -15.73
N GLY A 209 5.35 23.54 -15.47
CA GLY A 209 5.38 22.64 -14.30
C GLY A 209 6.60 21.71 -14.38
N LEU A 210 6.92 21.01 -13.29
CA LEU A 210 8.12 20.16 -13.11
C LEU A 210 8.22 18.92 -14.05
N GLY A 211 7.60 18.96 -15.23
CA GLY A 211 7.69 17.97 -16.31
C GLY A 211 6.92 16.67 -16.12
N HIS A 212 6.33 16.46 -14.94
CA HIS A 212 5.57 15.25 -14.62
C HIS A 212 4.43 15.00 -15.63
N GLY A 213 3.54 15.97 -15.82
CA GLY A 213 2.43 15.86 -16.78
C GLY A 213 2.88 15.64 -18.24
N THR A 214 3.96 16.30 -18.68
CA THR A 214 4.54 16.10 -20.02
C THR A 214 5.05 14.67 -20.22
N PHE A 215 5.70 14.11 -19.20
CA PHE A 215 6.20 12.73 -19.22
C PHE A 215 5.03 11.73 -19.23
N VAL A 216 4.04 11.93 -18.36
CA VAL A 216 2.82 11.11 -18.26
C VAL A 216 2.06 11.08 -19.59
N ALA A 217 1.81 12.25 -20.20
CA ALA A 217 1.19 12.36 -21.51
C ALA A 217 2.04 11.73 -22.63
N GLY A 218 3.37 11.86 -22.54
CA GLY A 218 4.31 11.25 -23.49
C GLY A 218 4.26 9.72 -23.50
N VAL A 219 4.23 9.09 -22.33
CA VAL A 219 4.08 7.63 -22.18
C VAL A 219 2.75 7.14 -22.79
N ILE A 220 1.69 7.95 -22.71
CA ILE A 220 0.39 7.61 -23.30
C ILE A 220 0.41 7.78 -24.83
N ALA A 221 0.81 8.94 -25.37
CA ALA A 221 0.53 9.29 -26.78
C ALA A 221 1.69 9.99 -27.56
N SER A 222 2.95 9.86 -27.16
CA SER A 222 4.05 10.41 -27.98
C SER A 222 4.24 9.67 -29.32
N MET A 223 4.42 10.41 -30.42
CA MET A 223 4.57 9.84 -31.78
C MET A 223 6.01 9.71 -32.28
N ARG A 224 6.94 10.57 -31.84
CA ARG A 224 8.28 10.73 -32.48
C ARG A 224 9.40 10.13 -31.63
N GLU A 225 9.68 10.78 -30.50
CA GLU A 225 10.73 10.41 -29.55
C GLU A 225 10.06 9.83 -28.31
N CYS A 226 10.56 8.69 -27.81
CA CYS A 226 9.91 7.91 -26.74
C CYS A 226 8.44 7.62 -27.07
N GLN A 227 8.19 6.73 -28.03
CA GLN A 227 6.86 6.36 -28.49
C GLN A 227 5.95 5.95 -27.32
N GLY A 228 4.76 6.55 -27.26
CA GLY A 228 3.70 6.15 -26.34
C GLY A 228 2.86 4.99 -26.90
N PHE A 229 1.95 4.47 -26.08
CA PHE A 229 1.11 3.32 -26.44
C PHE A 229 0.01 3.64 -27.45
N ALA A 230 -0.59 4.82 -27.40
CA ALA A 230 -1.71 5.25 -28.23
C ALA A 230 -1.43 6.63 -28.86
N PRO A 231 -0.56 6.73 -29.89
CA PRO A 231 -0.06 8.02 -30.38
C PRO A 231 -1.10 8.88 -31.11
N ASP A 232 -2.21 8.30 -31.56
CA ASP A 232 -3.33 8.99 -32.22
C ASP A 232 -4.47 9.36 -31.24
N ALA A 233 -4.26 9.21 -29.93
CA ALA A 233 -5.28 9.52 -28.91
C ALA A 233 -5.50 11.03 -28.71
N GLU A 234 -6.75 11.45 -28.53
CA GLU A 234 -7.07 12.81 -28.09
C GLU A 234 -6.72 12.97 -26.60
N LEU A 235 -5.92 13.99 -26.27
CA LEU A 235 -5.47 14.28 -24.90
C LEU A 235 -6.18 15.50 -24.32
N HIS A 236 -6.98 15.29 -23.27
CA HIS A 236 -7.49 16.35 -22.41
C HIS A 236 -6.62 16.49 -21.15
N ILE A 237 -5.91 17.62 -21.02
CA ILE A 237 -4.96 17.84 -19.92
C ILE A 237 -5.57 18.76 -18.86
N PHE A 238 -6.01 18.18 -17.75
CA PHE A 238 -6.53 18.92 -16.60
C PHE A 238 -5.39 19.40 -15.69
N ARG A 239 -5.13 20.71 -15.70
CA ARG A 239 -4.13 21.32 -14.83
C ARG A 239 -4.71 21.57 -13.43
N VAL A 240 -4.77 20.51 -12.62
CA VAL A 240 -5.24 20.59 -11.22
C VAL A 240 -4.15 21.01 -10.21
N PHE A 241 -2.90 21.28 -10.64
CA PHE A 241 -1.84 21.81 -9.76
C PHE A 241 -1.21 23.11 -10.30
N THR A 242 -1.00 24.08 -9.39
CA THR A 242 -0.21 25.30 -9.63
C THR A 242 1.29 24.98 -9.75
N ASN A 243 2.10 25.98 -10.14
CA ASN A 243 3.57 25.84 -10.14
C ASN A 243 4.11 25.54 -8.73
N ASN A 244 3.49 26.15 -7.71
CA ASN A 244 3.80 25.95 -6.28
C ASN A 244 3.28 24.61 -5.73
N GLN A 245 2.86 23.70 -6.61
CA GLN A 245 2.30 22.38 -6.31
C GLN A 245 1.08 22.40 -5.36
N VAL A 246 0.32 23.50 -5.39
CA VAL A 246 -0.98 23.64 -4.74
C VAL A 246 -2.10 23.19 -5.68
N SER A 247 -3.04 22.39 -5.18
CA SER A 247 -4.32 22.03 -5.78
C SER A 247 -5.47 22.40 -4.83
N TYR A 248 -6.72 22.24 -5.27
CA TYR A 248 -7.93 22.30 -4.44
C TYR A 248 -8.89 21.19 -4.86
N THR A 249 -9.66 20.67 -3.90
CA THR A 249 -10.67 19.63 -4.07
C THR A 249 -11.65 20.03 -5.16
N SER A 250 -12.17 21.26 -5.10
CA SER A 250 -13.05 21.81 -6.13
C SER A 250 -12.45 21.80 -7.54
N TRP A 251 -11.12 21.84 -7.70
CA TRP A 251 -10.48 21.76 -9.02
C TRP A 251 -10.46 20.33 -9.56
N PHE A 252 -10.38 19.30 -8.70
CA PHE A 252 -10.63 17.92 -9.11
C PHE A 252 -12.10 17.72 -9.45
N LEU A 253 -13.04 18.26 -8.66
CA LEU A 253 -14.48 18.18 -8.96
C LEU A 253 -14.82 18.85 -10.30
N ASP A 254 -14.27 20.03 -10.59
CA ASP A 254 -14.41 20.69 -11.89
C ASP A 254 -13.81 19.86 -13.04
N ALA A 255 -12.61 19.29 -12.85
CA ALA A 255 -11.97 18.46 -13.87
C ALA A 255 -12.77 17.18 -14.16
N PHE A 256 -13.30 16.53 -13.12
CA PHE A 256 -14.10 15.31 -13.23
C PHE A 256 -15.49 15.61 -13.82
N ASN A 257 -16.15 16.71 -13.43
CA ASN A 257 -17.39 17.16 -14.07
C ASN A 257 -17.17 17.44 -15.56
N TYR A 258 -16.09 18.14 -15.94
CA TYR A 258 -15.76 18.35 -17.35
C TYR A 258 -15.45 17.04 -18.09
N ALA A 259 -14.77 16.08 -17.45
CA ALA A 259 -14.51 14.77 -18.04
C ALA A 259 -15.79 13.97 -18.32
N ILE A 260 -16.75 13.98 -17.40
CA ILE A 260 -18.09 13.40 -17.57
C ILE A 260 -18.83 14.10 -18.71
N LEU A 261 -18.88 15.44 -18.70
CA LEU A 261 -19.55 16.24 -19.74
C LEU A 261 -18.96 16.05 -21.15
N LYS A 262 -17.65 15.79 -21.25
CA LYS A 262 -16.96 15.46 -22.51
C LYS A 262 -16.97 13.98 -22.86
N LYS A 263 -17.50 13.11 -22.00
CA LYS A 263 -17.52 11.65 -22.17
C LYS A 263 -16.12 11.08 -22.46
N ILE A 264 -15.14 11.46 -21.64
CA ILE A 264 -13.77 10.95 -21.76
C ILE A 264 -13.76 9.44 -21.48
N ASP A 265 -13.17 8.65 -22.38
CA ASP A 265 -13.13 7.18 -22.23
C ASP A 265 -12.23 6.71 -21.08
N VAL A 266 -11.05 7.33 -20.92
CA VAL A 266 -10.00 6.88 -20.01
C VAL A 266 -9.44 8.07 -19.23
N LEU A 267 -9.48 8.01 -17.90
CA LEU A 267 -8.88 9.01 -17.02
C LEU A 267 -7.70 8.39 -16.25
N ASN A 268 -6.50 8.91 -16.51
CA ASN A 268 -5.30 8.56 -15.75
C ASN A 268 -5.03 9.58 -14.65
N LEU A 269 -5.06 9.12 -13.40
CA LEU A 269 -4.69 9.89 -12.22
C LEU A 269 -3.38 9.35 -11.62
N SER A 270 -2.24 9.82 -12.14
CA SER A 270 -0.88 9.53 -11.65
C SER A 270 -0.54 10.30 -10.36
N ILE A 271 -1.52 10.41 -9.47
CA ILE A 271 -1.55 11.22 -8.24
C ILE A 271 -2.47 10.47 -7.28
N GLY A 272 -2.09 10.37 -6.02
CA GLY A 272 -2.92 9.79 -4.96
C GLY A 272 -2.23 10.01 -3.62
N GLY A 273 -3.01 10.20 -2.56
CA GLY A 273 -2.50 10.42 -1.20
C GLY A 273 -3.19 9.53 -0.18
N PRO A 274 -2.76 9.58 1.09
CA PRO A 274 -3.37 8.76 2.15
C PRO A 274 -4.72 9.32 2.61
N ASP A 275 -5.07 10.55 2.22
CA ASP A 275 -6.30 11.22 2.62
C ASP A 275 -7.52 10.71 1.83
N PHE A 276 -8.05 9.57 2.27
CA PHE A 276 -9.29 8.99 1.73
C PHE A 276 -10.57 9.58 2.33
N MET A 277 -10.46 10.59 3.21
CA MET A 277 -11.60 11.20 3.92
C MET A 277 -12.16 12.44 3.23
N ASP A 278 -11.66 12.81 2.05
CA ASP A 278 -12.27 13.82 1.19
C ASP A 278 -13.49 13.24 0.46
N HIS A 279 -14.60 13.07 1.18
CA HIS A 279 -15.83 12.47 0.65
C HIS A 279 -16.33 13.10 -0.67
N PRO A 280 -16.25 14.43 -0.91
CA PRO A 280 -16.53 15.01 -2.23
C PRO A 280 -15.71 14.40 -3.38
N PHE A 281 -14.41 14.17 -3.16
CA PHE A 281 -13.54 13.56 -4.17
C PHE A 281 -13.87 12.09 -4.41
N VAL A 282 -14.09 11.30 -3.34
CA VAL A 282 -14.45 9.88 -3.46
C VAL A 282 -15.82 9.68 -4.10
N ASP A 283 -16.84 10.44 -3.68
CA ASP A 283 -18.18 10.45 -4.30
C ASP A 283 -18.07 10.73 -5.82
N LYS A 284 -17.22 11.69 -6.20
CA LYS A 284 -17.02 12.07 -7.61
C LYS A 284 -16.24 11.01 -8.41
N VAL A 285 -15.34 10.25 -7.79
CA VAL A 285 -14.67 9.10 -8.43
C VAL A 285 -15.68 8.00 -8.75
N TRP A 286 -16.60 7.70 -7.83
CA TRP A 286 -17.70 6.75 -8.08
C TRP A 286 -18.64 7.25 -9.19
N GLU A 287 -19.02 8.53 -9.18
CA GLU A 287 -19.84 9.10 -10.24
C GLU A 287 -19.14 9.10 -11.61
N LEU A 288 -17.84 9.39 -11.64
CA LEU A 288 -17.04 9.39 -12.87
C LEU A 288 -17.00 7.99 -13.50
N THR A 289 -16.75 6.95 -12.70
CA THR A 289 -16.80 5.56 -13.17
C THR A 289 -18.23 5.13 -13.53
N ALA A 290 -19.26 5.56 -12.80
CA ALA A 290 -20.67 5.33 -13.17
C ALA A 290 -21.04 5.92 -14.54
N ASN A 291 -20.39 7.01 -14.96
CA ASN A 291 -20.53 7.63 -16.28
C ASN A 291 -19.61 6.99 -17.37
N ASN A 292 -19.30 5.69 -17.24
CA ASN A 292 -18.48 4.90 -18.16
C ASN A 292 -17.00 5.34 -18.32
N VAL A 293 -16.48 6.25 -17.49
CA VAL A 293 -15.07 6.66 -17.56
C VAL A 293 -14.17 5.62 -16.90
N ILE A 294 -13.25 5.03 -17.65
CA ILE A 294 -12.30 4.03 -17.15
C ILE A 294 -11.19 4.74 -16.38
N MET A 295 -11.18 4.61 -15.05
CA MET A 295 -10.20 5.28 -14.19
C MET A 295 -8.99 4.39 -13.89
N VAL A 296 -7.80 4.90 -14.18
CA VAL A 296 -6.50 4.25 -13.90
C VAL A 296 -5.71 5.14 -12.93
N SER A 297 -5.21 4.58 -11.83
CA SER A 297 -4.48 5.36 -10.81
C SER A 297 -3.25 4.64 -10.28
N ALA A 298 -2.28 5.41 -9.80
CA ALA A 298 -1.03 4.94 -9.24
C ALA A 298 -1.22 4.49 -7.78
N ILE A 299 -0.75 3.29 -7.43
CA ILE A 299 -1.04 2.69 -6.12
C ILE A 299 -0.38 3.38 -4.91
N GLY A 300 0.65 4.20 -5.15
CA GLY A 300 1.45 4.88 -4.11
C GLY A 300 2.95 4.59 -4.24
N ASN A 301 3.79 5.37 -3.55
CA ASN A 301 5.26 5.27 -3.62
C ASN A 301 5.89 4.99 -2.25
N ASP A 302 5.09 4.45 -1.34
CA ASP A 302 5.34 4.39 0.09
C ASP A 302 5.67 2.95 0.56
N GLY A 303 5.93 2.06 -0.41
CA GLY A 303 6.52 0.74 -0.18
C GLY A 303 7.97 0.83 0.35
N PRO A 304 8.51 -0.24 0.95
CA PRO A 304 8.05 -1.63 0.83
C PRO A 304 7.12 -2.12 1.96
N LEU A 305 6.63 -1.24 2.83
CA LEU A 305 5.68 -1.60 3.89
C LEU A 305 4.31 -1.97 3.31
N TYR A 306 3.56 -2.80 4.04
CA TYR A 306 2.22 -3.28 3.69
C TYR A 306 1.17 -2.33 4.28
N GLY A 307 -0.02 -2.25 3.66
CA GLY A 307 -1.06 -1.29 4.05
C GLY A 307 -0.85 0.13 3.52
N THR A 308 0.12 0.35 2.64
CA THR A 308 0.61 1.68 2.19
C THR A 308 -0.10 2.23 0.95
N LEU A 309 -1.32 1.78 0.68
CA LEU A 309 -2.07 2.09 -0.54
C LEU A 309 -2.63 3.51 -0.50
N ASN A 310 -2.47 4.26 -1.60
CA ASN A 310 -3.01 5.61 -1.73
C ASN A 310 -4.37 5.64 -2.46
N ASN A 311 -5.23 6.58 -2.04
CA ASN A 311 -6.52 6.84 -2.67
C ASN A 311 -6.33 7.69 -3.95
N PRO A 312 -7.08 7.46 -5.04
CA PRO A 312 -8.20 6.52 -5.21
C PRO A 312 -7.82 5.15 -5.80
N ALA A 313 -6.54 4.80 -5.88
CA ALA A 313 -6.10 3.54 -6.46
C ALA A 313 -6.51 2.30 -5.64
N ASP A 314 -6.91 2.50 -4.39
CA ASP A 314 -7.47 1.52 -3.45
C ASP A 314 -8.96 1.18 -3.67
N GLN A 315 -9.70 2.02 -4.41
CA GLN A 315 -11.13 1.86 -4.70
C GLN A 315 -11.43 0.61 -5.54
N MET A 316 -12.63 0.04 -5.41
CA MET A 316 -13.00 -1.20 -6.13
C MET A 316 -13.03 -1.01 -7.64
N ASP A 317 -13.47 0.15 -8.14
CA ASP A 317 -13.72 0.41 -9.57
C ASP A 317 -12.53 1.01 -10.30
N VAL A 318 -11.61 1.61 -9.54
CA VAL A 318 -10.36 2.16 -10.08
C VAL A 318 -9.40 1.01 -10.34
N ILE A 319 -8.72 1.07 -11.49
CA ILE A 319 -7.59 0.19 -11.83
C ILE A 319 -6.35 0.76 -11.13
N GLY A 320 -6.00 0.18 -9.98
CA GLY A 320 -4.86 0.54 -9.16
C GLY A 320 -3.60 -0.19 -9.61
N VAL A 321 -2.57 0.57 -9.99
CA VAL A 321 -1.39 0.06 -10.69
C VAL A 321 -0.13 0.17 -9.84
N GLY A 322 0.51 -0.98 -9.57
CA GLY A 322 1.83 -1.07 -8.94
C GLY A 322 2.99 -1.10 -9.94
N GLY A 323 4.21 -0.88 -9.44
CA GLY A 323 5.42 -0.74 -10.24
C GLY A 323 6.37 -1.93 -10.15
N ILE A 324 6.88 -2.39 -11.29
CA ILE A 324 8.01 -3.34 -11.40
C ILE A 324 9.21 -2.71 -12.13
N ASP A 325 10.38 -3.34 -11.99
CA ASP A 325 11.55 -3.09 -12.84
C ASP A 325 11.50 -3.87 -14.17
N PHE A 326 12.58 -3.83 -14.95
CA PHE A 326 12.67 -4.54 -16.25
C PHE A 326 13.02 -6.03 -16.08
N GLU A 327 13.46 -6.42 -14.89
CA GLU A 327 13.83 -7.76 -14.45
C GLU A 327 12.64 -8.53 -13.86
N ASP A 328 11.44 -7.95 -13.88
CA ASP A 328 10.18 -8.49 -13.32
C ASP A 328 10.11 -8.55 -11.78
N ASN A 329 10.94 -7.80 -11.05
CA ASN A 329 10.82 -7.64 -9.60
C ASN A 329 9.88 -6.48 -9.23
N ILE A 330 9.18 -6.60 -8.09
CA ILE A 330 8.41 -5.50 -7.49
C ILE A 330 9.37 -4.37 -7.11
N ALA A 331 9.14 -3.18 -7.67
CA ALA A 331 9.97 -2.02 -7.39
C ALA A 331 9.81 -1.63 -5.91
N ARG A 332 10.92 -1.37 -5.20
CA ARG A 332 10.92 -1.19 -3.73
C ARG A 332 9.97 -0.09 -3.24
N PHE A 333 9.80 0.97 -4.03
CA PHE A 333 8.88 2.08 -3.73
C PHE A 333 7.40 1.73 -3.92
N SER A 334 7.05 0.70 -4.68
CA SER A 334 5.64 0.42 -4.99
C SER A 334 4.90 0.08 -3.71
N SER A 335 3.89 0.89 -3.36
CA SER A 335 2.99 0.60 -2.25
C SER A 335 2.33 -0.77 -2.39
N ARG A 336 2.03 -1.38 -1.25
CA ARG A 336 1.56 -2.77 -1.14
C ARG A 336 0.27 -2.82 -0.31
N GLY A 337 -0.61 -3.74 -0.67
CA GLY A 337 -1.82 -4.01 0.09
C GLY A 337 -1.52 -4.73 1.41
N MET A 338 -2.50 -5.30 2.08
CA MET A 338 -3.95 -5.22 1.82
C MET A 338 -4.53 -3.81 1.95
N THR A 339 -5.78 -3.60 1.53
CA THR A 339 -6.51 -2.39 1.91
C THR A 339 -6.80 -2.35 3.41
N THR A 340 -6.65 -1.20 4.04
CA THR A 340 -7.00 -0.97 5.47
C THR A 340 -8.48 -0.63 5.68
N TRP A 341 -9.28 -0.62 4.60
CA TRP A 341 -10.69 -0.22 4.61
C TRP A 341 -11.59 -1.10 5.49
N GLU A 342 -11.22 -2.35 5.65
CA GLU A 342 -12.00 -3.40 6.31
C GLU A 342 -11.64 -3.56 7.79
N LEU A 343 -10.64 -2.83 8.30
CA LEU A 343 -10.22 -2.88 9.70
C LEU A 343 -11.23 -2.17 10.61
N PRO A 344 -11.51 -2.69 11.83
CA PRO A 344 -10.95 -3.91 12.43
C PRO A 344 -11.68 -5.21 12.03
N GLY A 345 -12.72 -5.15 11.19
CA GLY A 345 -13.63 -6.26 10.89
C GLY A 345 -13.15 -7.31 9.87
N GLY A 346 -11.95 -7.18 9.28
CA GLY A 346 -11.43 -8.16 8.32
C GLY A 346 -10.06 -7.85 7.74
N TYR A 347 -9.52 -8.82 6.98
CA TYR A 347 -8.12 -8.88 6.52
C TYR A 347 -7.89 -8.11 5.19
N GLY A 348 -8.57 -6.99 4.99
CA GLY A 348 -8.46 -6.16 3.79
C GLY A 348 -8.85 -6.83 2.45
N ARG A 349 -8.82 -6.08 1.35
CA ARG A 349 -9.00 -6.51 -0.06
C ARG A 349 -7.68 -6.51 -0.81
N VAL A 350 -7.65 -7.30 -1.90
CA VAL A 350 -6.49 -7.42 -2.80
C VAL A 350 -6.30 -6.14 -3.63
N LYS A 351 -5.17 -5.47 -3.42
CA LYS A 351 -4.63 -4.36 -4.20
C LYS A 351 -3.08 -4.42 -4.17
N PRO A 352 -2.36 -3.96 -5.21
CA PRO A 352 -2.84 -3.40 -6.49
C PRO A 352 -3.65 -4.41 -7.30
N ASP A 353 -4.33 -3.96 -8.36
CA ASP A 353 -5.07 -4.89 -9.24
C ASP A 353 -4.11 -5.66 -10.16
N ILE A 354 -3.14 -4.93 -10.73
CA ILE A 354 -2.06 -5.40 -11.60
C ILE A 354 -0.78 -4.57 -11.39
N VAL A 355 0.35 -5.07 -11.90
CA VAL A 355 1.62 -4.34 -11.96
C VAL A 355 2.12 -4.15 -13.39
N THR A 356 2.92 -3.11 -13.62
CA THR A 356 3.64 -2.89 -14.89
C THR A 356 4.93 -2.11 -14.67
N TYR A 357 5.73 -1.92 -15.72
CA TYR A 357 6.99 -1.19 -15.65
C TYR A 357 6.79 0.18 -15.01
N GLY A 358 7.43 0.38 -13.86
CA GLY A 358 7.37 1.60 -13.06
C GLY A 358 8.74 2.14 -12.71
N ALA A 359 9.83 1.36 -12.88
CA ALA A 359 11.21 1.82 -12.67
C ALA A 359 11.93 2.05 -14.01
N GLY A 360 12.64 3.17 -14.13
CA GLY A 360 13.51 3.47 -15.29
C GLY A 360 12.82 3.67 -16.64
N VAL A 361 11.49 3.86 -16.66
CA VAL A 361 10.71 3.98 -17.91
C VAL A 361 11.05 5.29 -18.61
N ARG A 362 11.22 5.23 -19.94
CA ARG A 362 11.55 6.39 -20.77
C ARG A 362 10.28 7.06 -21.30
N GLY A 363 10.21 8.39 -21.23
CA GLY A 363 9.08 9.20 -21.66
C GLY A 363 9.52 10.63 -22.00
N SER A 364 8.59 11.45 -22.50
CA SER A 364 8.91 12.77 -23.06
C SER A 364 9.48 13.76 -22.03
N GLY A 365 10.52 14.50 -22.43
CA GLY A 365 11.08 15.62 -21.70
C GLY A 365 10.42 16.97 -22.04
N VAL A 366 10.39 17.90 -21.09
CA VAL A 366 9.84 19.26 -21.29
C VAL A 366 10.64 20.06 -22.34
N LYS A 367 11.95 19.81 -22.41
CA LYS A 367 12.87 20.47 -23.36
C LYS A 367 13.04 19.66 -24.66
N GLY A 368 12.08 18.80 -25.00
CA GLY A 368 12.23 17.75 -26.01
C GLY A 368 13.00 16.54 -25.47
N GLY A 369 13.24 15.55 -26.33
CA GLY A 369 13.99 14.35 -25.98
C GLY A 369 13.27 13.36 -25.06
N CYS A 370 14.00 12.29 -24.75
CA CYS A 370 13.61 11.24 -23.82
C CYS A 370 14.26 11.46 -22.44
N ARG A 371 13.48 11.37 -21.36
CA ARG A 371 14.00 11.22 -19.98
C ARG A 371 13.53 9.91 -19.37
N ALA A 372 14.29 9.36 -18.41
CA ALA A 372 13.88 8.19 -17.64
C ALA A 372 13.36 8.62 -16.26
N LEU A 373 12.29 7.98 -15.76
CA LEU A 373 11.78 8.17 -14.40
C LEU A 373 11.37 6.85 -13.75
N SER A 374 11.36 6.83 -12.42
CA SER A 374 10.80 5.76 -11.60
C SER A 374 9.68 6.25 -10.67
N GLY A 375 8.59 5.49 -10.54
CA GLY A 375 7.47 5.71 -9.61
C GLY A 375 6.20 4.98 -10.06
N THR A 376 5.22 4.74 -9.19
CA THR A 376 3.92 4.17 -9.61
C THR A 376 3.09 5.16 -10.44
N SER A 377 3.36 6.48 -10.28
CA SER A 377 2.92 7.54 -11.19
C SER A 377 3.51 7.44 -12.61
N VAL A 378 4.47 6.54 -12.83
CA VAL A 378 5.05 6.18 -14.14
C VAL A 378 4.45 4.86 -14.65
N ALA A 379 4.07 3.94 -13.74
CA ALA A 379 3.37 2.71 -14.09
C ALA A 379 1.90 2.96 -14.51
N SER A 380 1.18 3.88 -13.85
CA SER A 380 -0.22 4.19 -14.19
C SER A 380 -0.44 4.67 -15.65
N PRO A 381 0.37 5.58 -16.24
CA PRO A 381 0.20 5.95 -17.65
C PRO A 381 0.57 4.83 -18.64
N VAL A 382 1.40 3.87 -18.26
CA VAL A 382 1.66 2.67 -19.08
C VAL A 382 0.38 1.85 -19.20
N VAL A 383 -0.34 1.62 -18.09
CA VAL A 383 -1.67 0.97 -18.13
C VAL A 383 -2.70 1.83 -18.84
N ALA A 384 -2.74 3.14 -18.60
CA ALA A 384 -3.71 4.02 -19.27
C ALA A 384 -3.53 4.04 -20.79
N GLY A 385 -2.29 4.13 -21.28
CA GLY A 385 -2.00 4.04 -22.71
C GLY A 385 -2.35 2.68 -23.31
N ALA A 386 -2.10 1.59 -22.56
CA ALA A 386 -2.55 0.24 -22.94
C ALA A 386 -4.08 0.13 -23.00
N VAL A 387 -4.81 0.69 -22.03
CA VAL A 387 -6.27 0.74 -22.02
C VAL A 387 -6.80 1.54 -23.20
N THR A 388 -6.25 2.73 -23.50
CA THR A 388 -6.65 3.53 -24.67
C THR A 388 -6.45 2.78 -25.98
N LEU A 389 -5.36 2.00 -26.11
CA LEU A 389 -5.11 1.15 -27.27
C LEU A 389 -6.06 -0.07 -27.35
N LEU A 390 -6.51 -0.61 -26.21
CA LEU A 390 -7.55 -1.65 -26.17
C LEU A 390 -8.91 -1.07 -26.58
N VAL A 391 -9.31 0.07 -26.02
CA VAL A 391 -10.57 0.77 -26.35
C VAL A 391 -10.66 1.09 -27.85
N SER A 392 -9.55 1.45 -28.51
CA SER A 392 -9.54 1.78 -29.94
C SER A 392 -9.57 0.56 -30.88
N THR A 393 -9.29 -0.65 -30.38
CA THR A 393 -9.17 -1.87 -31.21
C THR A 393 -10.32 -2.86 -31.04
N VAL A 394 -11.15 -2.71 -29.99
CA VAL A 394 -12.34 -3.55 -29.75
C VAL A 394 -13.49 -3.07 -30.65
N GLN A 395 -14.01 -3.98 -31.49
CA GLN A 395 -15.09 -3.66 -32.44
C GLN A 395 -16.42 -3.32 -31.75
N LYS A 396 -16.68 -3.96 -30.60
CA LYS A 396 -17.88 -3.79 -29.76
C LYS A 396 -17.61 -2.84 -28.61
N ARG A 397 -17.42 -1.57 -28.92
CA ARG A 397 -17.05 -0.53 -27.95
C ARG A 397 -18.12 -0.34 -26.87
N GLU A 398 -19.37 -0.63 -27.16
CA GLU A 398 -20.49 -0.65 -26.22
C GLU A 398 -20.31 -1.64 -25.06
N LEU A 399 -19.52 -2.70 -25.24
CA LEU A 399 -19.22 -3.68 -24.19
C LEU A 399 -18.01 -3.29 -23.33
N VAL A 400 -17.34 -2.18 -23.63
CA VAL A 400 -16.13 -1.72 -22.95
C VAL A 400 -16.51 -0.67 -21.90
N ASN A 401 -16.57 -1.11 -20.65
CA ASN A 401 -16.91 -0.31 -19.48
C ASN A 401 -15.85 -0.51 -18.38
N PRO A 402 -15.87 0.25 -17.26
CA PRO A 402 -14.85 0.16 -16.21
C PRO A 402 -14.67 -1.26 -15.66
N ALA A 403 -15.77 -1.99 -15.42
CA ALA A 403 -15.68 -3.38 -14.97
C ALA A 403 -15.13 -4.31 -16.06
N SER A 404 -15.64 -4.29 -17.29
CA SER A 404 -15.20 -5.23 -18.34
C SER A 404 -13.72 -5.03 -18.72
N MET A 405 -13.24 -3.78 -18.75
CA MET A 405 -11.81 -3.48 -18.90
C MET A 405 -11.00 -4.02 -17.71
N LYS A 406 -11.41 -3.74 -16.48
CA LYS A 406 -10.73 -4.23 -15.28
C LYS A 406 -10.69 -5.76 -15.23
N GLN A 407 -11.80 -6.43 -15.53
CA GLN A 407 -11.93 -7.88 -15.67
C GLN A 407 -10.93 -8.44 -16.69
N ALA A 408 -10.85 -7.85 -17.89
CA ALA A 408 -9.91 -8.30 -18.92
C ALA A 408 -8.44 -8.13 -18.50
N LEU A 409 -8.10 -7.03 -17.82
CA LEU A 409 -6.75 -6.79 -17.32
C LEU A 409 -6.35 -7.79 -16.21
N ILE A 410 -7.20 -8.00 -15.20
CA ILE A 410 -6.88 -8.95 -14.11
C ILE A 410 -6.88 -10.41 -14.60
N ALA A 411 -7.77 -10.76 -15.53
CA ALA A 411 -7.87 -12.12 -16.06
C ALA A 411 -6.74 -12.44 -17.05
N SER A 412 -6.14 -11.44 -17.70
CA SER A 412 -5.01 -11.63 -18.63
C SER A 412 -3.64 -11.65 -17.95
N ALA A 413 -3.51 -10.96 -16.81
CA ALA A 413 -2.25 -10.70 -16.11
C ALA A 413 -1.38 -11.96 -15.91
N ARG A 414 -0.08 -11.81 -16.14
CA ARG A 414 0.93 -12.87 -15.94
C ARG A 414 1.53 -12.73 -14.55
N ARG A 415 1.23 -13.68 -13.66
CA ARG A 415 1.82 -13.74 -12.31
C ARG A 415 3.35 -13.78 -12.35
N LEU A 416 3.92 -13.06 -11.39
CA LEU A 416 5.34 -13.04 -11.07
C LEU A 416 5.64 -14.17 -10.04
N PRO A 417 6.70 -14.96 -10.23
CA PRO A 417 7.05 -16.04 -9.33
C PRO A 417 7.55 -15.49 -7.98
N GLY A 418 7.19 -16.15 -6.87
CA GLY A 418 7.69 -15.79 -5.53
C GLY A 418 7.08 -14.54 -4.88
N VAL A 419 6.17 -13.85 -5.55
CA VAL A 419 5.55 -12.59 -5.09
C VAL A 419 4.10 -12.83 -4.66
N ASN A 420 3.62 -12.20 -3.59
CA ASN A 420 2.24 -12.40 -3.10
C ASN A 420 1.21 -11.45 -3.73
N MET A 421 -0.08 -11.78 -3.66
CA MET A 421 -1.14 -11.01 -4.32
C MET A 421 -1.30 -9.57 -3.80
N PHE A 422 -0.87 -9.25 -2.58
CA PHE A 422 -0.87 -7.87 -2.08
C PHE A 422 0.31 -7.03 -2.56
N GLU A 423 1.30 -7.65 -3.23
CA GLU A 423 2.40 -6.95 -3.90
C GLU A 423 2.16 -6.82 -5.41
N GLN A 424 1.69 -7.90 -6.07
CA GLN A 424 1.53 -7.95 -7.54
C GLN A 424 0.08 -7.87 -8.05
N GLY A 425 -0.92 -7.97 -7.17
CA GLY A 425 -2.30 -8.20 -7.57
C GLY A 425 -2.47 -9.52 -8.34
N HIS A 426 -2.98 -9.40 -9.56
CA HIS A 426 -3.10 -10.53 -10.49
C HIS A 426 -1.84 -10.78 -11.32
N GLY A 427 -0.86 -9.86 -11.24
CA GLY A 427 0.44 -9.96 -11.90
C GLY A 427 0.71 -8.86 -12.92
N LYS A 428 1.68 -9.10 -13.78
CA LYS A 428 2.13 -8.16 -14.81
C LYS A 428 1.10 -8.05 -15.95
N LEU A 429 0.85 -6.83 -16.40
CA LEU A 429 0.05 -6.51 -17.59
C LEU A 429 0.43 -7.39 -18.81
N ASP A 430 -0.57 -8.06 -19.41
CA ASP A 430 -0.46 -8.76 -20.70
C ASP A 430 -1.46 -8.16 -21.70
N LEU A 431 -0.98 -7.20 -22.50
CA LEU A 431 -1.79 -6.46 -23.46
C LEU A 431 -2.42 -7.34 -24.55
N LEU A 432 -1.70 -8.37 -25.02
CA LEU A 432 -2.17 -9.22 -26.11
C LEU A 432 -3.29 -10.16 -25.63
N ARG A 433 -3.14 -10.74 -24.44
CA ARG A 433 -4.20 -11.56 -23.85
C ARG A 433 -5.40 -10.70 -23.41
N ALA A 434 -5.19 -9.48 -22.91
CA ALA A 434 -6.28 -8.54 -22.61
C ALA A 434 -7.13 -8.24 -23.86
N TYR A 435 -6.49 -7.98 -25.00
CA TYR A 435 -7.17 -7.77 -26.28
C TYR A 435 -8.02 -8.99 -26.71
N GLN A 436 -7.47 -10.20 -26.59
CA GLN A 436 -8.20 -11.44 -26.93
C GLN A 436 -9.45 -11.65 -26.05
N ILE A 437 -9.33 -11.36 -24.74
CA ILE A 437 -10.46 -11.42 -23.81
C ILE A 437 -11.51 -10.37 -24.19
N LEU A 438 -11.13 -9.11 -24.42
CA LEU A 438 -12.09 -8.05 -24.78
C LEU A 438 -12.79 -8.31 -26.11
N ASN A 439 -12.09 -8.79 -27.13
CA ASN A 439 -12.68 -9.07 -28.45
C ASN A 439 -13.68 -10.25 -28.43
N SER A 440 -13.65 -11.10 -27.40
CA SER A 440 -14.58 -12.20 -27.18
C SER A 440 -15.49 -12.02 -25.96
N TYR A 441 -15.43 -10.83 -25.35
CA TYR A 441 -16.06 -10.54 -24.07
C TYR A 441 -17.58 -10.67 -24.14
N LYS A 442 -18.14 -11.25 -23.08
CA LYS A 442 -19.58 -11.27 -22.81
C LYS A 442 -19.79 -10.60 -21.45
N PRO A 443 -20.72 -9.64 -21.33
CA PRO A 443 -21.09 -9.03 -20.06
C PRO A 443 -21.39 -10.10 -19.00
N GLN A 444 -20.66 -10.06 -17.89
CA GLN A 444 -20.80 -11.02 -16.79
C GLN A 444 -20.21 -10.48 -15.48
N ALA A 445 -20.58 -11.11 -14.38
CA ALA A 445 -19.92 -10.93 -13.10
C ALA A 445 -18.63 -11.77 -13.04
N SER A 446 -17.66 -11.33 -12.25
CA SER A 446 -16.46 -12.11 -11.88
C SER A 446 -15.95 -11.71 -10.49
N LEU A 447 -14.98 -12.47 -9.98
CA LEU A 447 -14.49 -12.34 -8.61
C LEU A 447 -12.98 -12.07 -8.57
N SER A 448 -12.57 -11.21 -7.65
CA SER A 448 -11.19 -10.77 -7.42
C SER A 448 -10.85 -10.87 -5.93
N PRO A 449 -10.10 -11.90 -5.48
CA PRO A 449 -9.51 -12.98 -6.26
C PRO A 449 -10.56 -13.97 -6.80
N SER A 450 -10.19 -14.72 -7.85
CA SER A 450 -11.09 -15.65 -8.55
C SER A 450 -11.20 -17.04 -7.89
N TYR A 451 -10.41 -17.30 -6.84
CA TYR A 451 -10.47 -18.48 -5.99
C TYR A 451 -9.75 -18.20 -4.66
N ILE A 452 -9.96 -19.06 -3.67
CA ILE A 452 -9.27 -19.04 -2.38
C ILE A 452 -8.57 -20.40 -2.18
N ASP A 453 -7.24 -20.42 -2.17
CA ASP A 453 -6.44 -21.62 -1.90
C ASP A 453 -5.42 -21.33 -0.80
N LEU A 454 -5.76 -21.73 0.43
CA LEU A 454 -4.92 -21.51 1.60
C LEU A 454 -3.71 -22.47 1.66
N THR A 455 -3.44 -23.21 0.59
CA THR A 455 -2.22 -24.01 0.42
C THR A 455 -1.22 -23.39 -0.57
N GLU A 456 -1.59 -22.30 -1.27
CA GLU A 456 -0.74 -21.64 -2.27
C GLU A 456 0.10 -20.51 -1.67
N CYS A 457 1.23 -20.86 -1.04
CA CYS A 457 2.25 -19.87 -0.66
C CYS A 457 3.31 -19.67 -1.76
N PRO A 458 3.84 -18.43 -1.96
CA PRO A 458 3.50 -17.21 -1.22
C PRO A 458 2.28 -16.45 -1.76
N TYR A 459 1.68 -16.88 -2.89
CA TYR A 459 0.68 -16.07 -3.59
C TYR A 459 -0.51 -15.65 -2.70
N MET A 460 -1.03 -16.59 -1.90
CA MET A 460 -2.19 -16.40 -1.03
C MET A 460 -1.81 -15.98 0.42
N TRP A 461 -0.62 -15.40 0.62
CA TRP A 461 -0.23 -14.81 1.91
C TRP A 461 -1.16 -13.62 2.27
N PRO A 462 -1.56 -13.41 3.54
CA PRO A 462 -1.17 -14.15 4.73
C PRO A 462 -1.96 -15.44 4.95
N TYR A 463 -3.09 -15.62 4.27
CA TYR A 463 -4.03 -16.72 4.52
C TYR A 463 -3.43 -18.13 4.36
N CYS A 464 -2.37 -18.30 3.56
CA CYS A 464 -1.66 -19.58 3.41
C CYS A 464 -0.61 -19.89 4.51
N SER A 465 -0.23 -18.90 5.33
CA SER A 465 0.89 -19.03 6.30
C SER A 465 0.50 -19.76 7.60
N GLN A 466 -0.79 -20.01 7.81
CA GLN A 466 -1.27 -20.92 8.84
C GLN A 466 -2.46 -21.76 8.37
N PRO A 467 -2.50 -23.07 8.69
CA PRO A 467 -3.71 -23.87 8.55
C PRO A 467 -4.74 -23.45 9.60
N ILE A 468 -6.02 -23.71 9.31
CA ILE A 468 -7.12 -23.48 10.27
C ILE A 468 -7.42 -24.74 11.08
N TYR A 469 -8.17 -24.58 12.18
CA TYR A 469 -8.57 -25.65 13.10
C TYR A 469 -9.87 -25.30 13.82
N TYR A 470 -10.48 -26.28 14.47
CA TYR A 470 -11.72 -26.08 15.23
C TYR A 470 -11.49 -25.21 16.47
N GLY A 471 -12.40 -24.26 16.69
CA GLY A 471 -12.31 -23.31 17.80
C GLY A 471 -11.23 -22.24 17.63
N GLY A 472 -10.76 -22.00 16.40
CA GLY A 472 -10.05 -20.78 16.03
C GLY A 472 -11.00 -19.69 15.52
N MET A 473 -10.55 -18.44 15.54
CA MET A 473 -11.22 -17.31 14.90
C MET A 473 -11.40 -17.58 13.40
N PRO A 474 -12.58 -17.25 12.83
CA PRO A 474 -12.84 -17.44 11.41
C PRO A 474 -11.83 -16.66 10.54
N THR A 475 -11.25 -17.33 9.55
CA THR A 475 -10.39 -16.65 8.56
C THR A 475 -11.28 -15.89 7.58
N ILE A 476 -11.18 -14.56 7.55
CA ILE A 476 -12.01 -13.70 6.69
C ILE A 476 -11.23 -13.31 5.45
N VAL A 477 -11.73 -13.69 4.27
CA VAL A 477 -11.18 -13.28 2.96
C VAL A 477 -12.17 -12.34 2.28
N ASN A 478 -11.74 -11.12 1.93
CA ASN A 478 -12.57 -10.17 1.21
C ASN A 478 -12.35 -10.28 -0.30
N VAL A 479 -13.43 -10.55 -1.02
CA VAL A 479 -13.48 -10.69 -2.47
C VAL A 479 -14.23 -9.51 -3.07
N THR A 480 -13.64 -8.84 -4.06
CA THR A 480 -14.34 -7.84 -4.88
C THR A 480 -15.14 -8.56 -5.97
N ILE A 481 -16.43 -8.27 -6.04
CA ILE A 481 -17.31 -8.64 -7.15
C ILE A 481 -17.20 -7.55 -8.21
N LEU A 482 -16.81 -7.91 -9.43
CA LEU A 482 -16.83 -7.01 -10.58
C LEU A 482 -18.02 -7.36 -11.47
N ASN A 483 -18.89 -6.41 -11.74
CA ASN A 483 -20.10 -6.58 -12.54
C ASN A 483 -19.98 -5.85 -13.89
N GLY A 484 -19.63 -6.59 -14.95
CA GLY A 484 -19.54 -6.01 -16.30
C GLY A 484 -20.85 -5.95 -17.07
N MET A 485 -21.99 -6.30 -16.44
CA MET A 485 -23.33 -6.30 -17.06
C MET A 485 -24.03 -4.93 -17.01
N GLY A 486 -23.65 -4.04 -16.09
CA GLY A 486 -24.24 -2.71 -15.96
C GLY A 486 -23.76 -1.95 -14.73
N VAL A 487 -23.97 -0.63 -14.74
CA VAL A 487 -23.56 0.31 -13.67
C VAL A 487 -24.08 -0.13 -12.30
N THR A 488 -25.28 -0.70 -12.25
CA THR A 488 -25.90 -1.26 -11.05
C THR A 488 -26.07 -2.76 -11.20
N GLY A 489 -25.89 -3.48 -10.09
CA GLY A 489 -26.27 -4.88 -9.95
C GLY A 489 -26.87 -5.15 -8.58
N ARG A 490 -27.51 -6.30 -8.42
CA ARG A 490 -27.91 -6.84 -7.12
C ARG A 490 -27.54 -8.31 -7.02
N ILE A 491 -27.22 -8.76 -5.81
CA ILE A 491 -27.11 -10.19 -5.51
C ILE A 491 -28.55 -10.72 -5.34
N VAL A 492 -28.95 -11.67 -6.18
CA VAL A 492 -30.36 -12.11 -6.29
C VAL A 492 -30.77 -12.91 -5.06
N ASP A 493 -29.98 -13.92 -4.74
CA ASP A 493 -30.16 -14.85 -3.63
C ASP A 493 -28.94 -14.84 -2.72
N LYS A 494 -29.10 -15.30 -1.49
CA LYS A 494 -27.96 -15.44 -0.56
C LYS A 494 -26.89 -16.35 -1.17
N PRO A 495 -25.58 -16.02 -1.08
CA PRO A 495 -24.52 -16.91 -1.51
C PRO A 495 -24.66 -18.32 -0.94
N GLU A 496 -24.45 -19.34 -1.76
CA GLU A 496 -24.65 -20.74 -1.37
C GLU A 496 -23.31 -21.45 -1.17
N TRP A 497 -23.21 -22.26 -0.11
CA TRP A 497 -22.04 -23.11 0.15
C TRP A 497 -22.24 -24.51 -0.42
N GLN A 498 -21.40 -24.90 -1.38
CA GLN A 498 -21.43 -26.21 -2.03
C GLN A 498 -20.13 -26.98 -1.75
N PRO A 499 -20.04 -27.74 -0.64
CA PRO A 499 -18.86 -28.55 -0.32
C PRO A 499 -18.76 -29.80 -1.21
N TYR A 500 -17.54 -30.15 -1.65
CA TYR A 500 -17.26 -31.40 -2.37
C TYR A 500 -17.03 -32.53 -1.37
N LEU A 501 -17.96 -33.49 -1.30
CA LEU A 501 -17.86 -34.63 -0.37
C LEU A 501 -16.62 -35.53 -0.60
N PRO A 502 -16.20 -35.84 -1.85
CA PRO A 502 -14.98 -36.61 -2.10
C PRO A 502 -13.68 -35.90 -1.69
N GLN A 503 -13.73 -34.60 -1.39
CA GLN A 503 -12.62 -33.79 -0.90
C GLN A 503 -12.95 -33.15 0.45
N HIS A 504 -13.78 -33.81 1.27
CA HIS A 504 -14.06 -33.45 2.66
C HIS A 504 -14.50 -31.99 2.88
N GLY A 505 -15.13 -31.35 1.87
CA GLY A 505 -15.57 -29.96 1.97
C GLY A 505 -16.55 -29.71 3.10
N ASP A 506 -17.28 -30.76 3.50
CA ASP A 506 -18.21 -30.77 4.61
C ASP A 506 -17.52 -30.60 5.97
N ASN A 507 -16.19 -30.72 6.06
CA ASN A 507 -15.41 -30.37 7.25
C ASN A 507 -15.29 -28.85 7.47
N ILE A 508 -15.61 -28.04 6.46
CA ILE A 508 -15.57 -26.57 6.51
C ILE A 508 -17.00 -26.01 6.58
N GLU A 509 -17.19 -25.00 7.41
CA GLU A 509 -18.36 -24.12 7.41
C GLU A 509 -17.94 -22.71 6.98
N VAL A 510 -18.84 -22.02 6.26
CA VAL A 510 -18.60 -20.66 5.77
C VAL A 510 -19.77 -19.76 6.10
N ALA A 511 -19.49 -18.49 6.40
CA ALA A 511 -20.48 -17.44 6.55
C ALA A 511 -20.13 -16.28 5.63
N PHE A 512 -21.14 -15.48 5.27
CA PHE A 512 -21.02 -14.44 4.25
C PHE A 512 -21.47 -13.08 4.77
N SER A 513 -20.70 -12.04 4.45
CA SER A 513 -21.13 -10.64 4.52
C SER A 513 -20.89 -10.01 3.14
N TYR A 514 -21.86 -9.30 2.59
CA TYR A 514 -21.81 -8.85 1.21
C TYR A 514 -22.68 -7.61 0.95
N SER A 515 -22.31 -6.85 -0.08
CA SER A 515 -23.12 -5.75 -0.59
C SER A 515 -24.36 -6.28 -1.32
N SER A 516 -25.57 -5.93 -0.87
CA SER A 516 -26.83 -6.29 -1.53
C SER A 516 -26.98 -5.65 -2.92
N VAL A 517 -26.50 -4.41 -3.06
CA VAL A 517 -26.41 -3.65 -4.31
C VAL A 517 -24.94 -3.48 -4.69
N LEU A 518 -24.62 -3.72 -5.96
CA LEU A 518 -23.32 -3.44 -6.56
C LEU A 518 -23.41 -2.08 -7.25
N TRP A 519 -22.66 -1.08 -6.78
CA TRP A 519 -22.60 0.25 -7.37
C TRP A 519 -21.34 1.02 -6.96
N PRO A 520 -20.69 1.74 -7.89
CA PRO A 520 -20.85 1.64 -9.35
C PRO A 520 -20.08 0.41 -9.84
N TRP A 521 -20.64 -0.44 -10.69
CA TRP A 521 -19.96 -1.60 -11.31
C TRP A 521 -19.37 -2.70 -10.39
N SER A 522 -19.26 -2.50 -9.08
CA SER A 522 -18.67 -3.48 -8.17
C SER A 522 -19.33 -3.53 -6.80
N GLY A 523 -18.89 -4.49 -5.99
CA GLY A 523 -19.23 -4.61 -4.57
C GLY A 523 -18.34 -5.63 -3.89
N TYR A 524 -18.69 -6.03 -2.66
CA TYR A 524 -17.88 -6.92 -1.85
C TYR A 524 -18.61 -8.21 -1.45
N LEU A 525 -17.81 -9.25 -1.24
CA LEU A 525 -18.17 -10.51 -0.62
C LEU A 525 -17.04 -10.88 0.36
N ALA A 526 -17.27 -10.68 1.65
CA ALA A 526 -16.43 -11.20 2.72
C ALA A 526 -16.88 -12.63 3.06
N ILE A 527 -15.91 -13.55 3.11
CA ILE A 527 -16.15 -14.97 3.40
C ILE A 527 -15.40 -15.33 4.67
N SER A 528 -16.13 -15.65 5.72
CA SER A 528 -15.60 -16.12 7.00
C SER A 528 -15.56 -17.64 6.98
N ILE A 529 -14.36 -18.23 7.09
CA ILE A 529 -14.13 -19.67 6.97
C ILE A 529 -13.78 -20.25 8.35
N SER A 530 -14.50 -21.30 8.77
CA SER A 530 -14.29 -22.03 10.04
C SER A 530 -14.25 -23.54 9.81
N VAL A 531 -13.69 -24.26 10.77
CA VAL A 531 -13.66 -25.73 10.80
C VAL A 531 -14.85 -26.24 11.62
N THR A 532 -15.61 -27.18 11.06
CA THR A 532 -16.73 -27.81 11.75
C THR A 532 -16.27 -28.69 12.93
N LYS A 533 -17.11 -28.82 13.96
CA LYS A 533 -16.81 -29.61 15.19
C LYS A 533 -16.38 -31.06 14.94
N LYS A 534 -16.88 -31.71 13.88
CA LYS A 534 -16.50 -33.10 13.52
C LYS A 534 -15.05 -33.24 13.06
N ALA A 535 -14.44 -32.14 12.61
CA ALA A 535 -13.07 -32.10 12.11
C ALA A 535 -12.06 -31.59 13.16
N ALA A 536 -12.45 -31.47 14.43
CA ALA A 536 -11.61 -30.91 15.49
C ALA A 536 -10.29 -31.67 15.75
N SER A 537 -10.27 -32.98 15.48
CA SER A 537 -9.09 -33.85 15.54
C SER A 537 -8.63 -34.35 14.16
N TRP A 538 -9.13 -33.75 13.08
CA TRP A 538 -8.83 -34.17 11.71
C TRP A 538 -7.67 -33.37 11.11
N GLU A 539 -6.84 -34.01 10.29
CA GLU A 539 -5.83 -33.35 9.48
C GLU A 539 -6.07 -33.66 8.00
N GLY A 540 -5.97 -32.63 7.15
CA GLY A 540 -6.08 -32.82 5.70
C GLY A 540 -6.36 -31.54 4.92
N ILE A 541 -6.80 -31.71 3.68
CA ILE A 541 -7.23 -30.62 2.80
C ILE A 541 -8.73 -30.81 2.53
N ALA A 542 -9.52 -29.78 2.81
CA ALA A 542 -10.94 -29.74 2.54
C ALA A 542 -11.26 -28.73 1.42
N GLN A 543 -12.23 -29.06 0.55
CA GLN A 543 -12.54 -28.26 -0.66
C GLN A 543 -14.05 -28.11 -0.92
N GLY A 544 -14.45 -26.93 -1.38
CA GLY A 544 -15.81 -26.65 -1.85
C GLY A 544 -15.82 -25.45 -2.79
N HIS A 545 -17.00 -24.92 -3.10
CA HIS A 545 -17.11 -23.60 -3.73
C HIS A 545 -18.33 -22.84 -3.22
N VAL A 546 -18.25 -21.51 -3.35
CA VAL A 546 -19.37 -20.60 -3.13
C VAL A 546 -20.00 -20.26 -4.47
N MET A 547 -21.32 -20.32 -4.55
CA MET A 547 -22.12 -19.85 -5.68
C MET A 547 -22.69 -18.47 -5.36
N VAL A 548 -22.57 -17.53 -6.29
CA VAL A 548 -23.21 -16.19 -6.20
C VAL A 548 -23.85 -15.86 -7.53
N THR A 549 -25.11 -15.45 -7.52
CA THR A 549 -25.83 -14.96 -8.71
C THR A 549 -26.03 -13.46 -8.62
N VAL A 550 -25.45 -12.74 -9.57
CA VAL A 550 -25.64 -11.29 -9.75
C VAL A 550 -26.68 -11.09 -10.85
N ALA A 551 -27.63 -10.17 -10.64
CA ALA A 551 -28.51 -9.64 -11.68
C ALA A 551 -28.21 -8.16 -11.92
N SER A 552 -28.29 -7.74 -13.18
CA SER A 552 -28.29 -6.33 -13.59
C SER A 552 -29.52 -6.01 -14.42
N PRO A 553 -30.06 -4.78 -14.31
CA PRO A 553 -31.03 -4.28 -15.26
C PRO A 553 -30.49 -4.39 -16.69
N ALA A 554 -31.36 -4.70 -17.64
CA ALA A 554 -31.03 -4.61 -19.05
C ALA A 554 -30.67 -3.16 -19.43
N GLU A 555 -29.59 -2.98 -20.20
CA GLU A 555 -29.38 -1.73 -20.91
C GLU A 555 -30.50 -1.49 -21.94
N VAL A 556 -30.85 -0.21 -22.12
CA VAL A 556 -32.14 0.27 -22.63
C VAL A 556 -32.48 -0.20 -24.06
N ASP A 557 -31.48 -0.59 -24.84
CA ASP A 557 -31.63 -1.00 -26.25
C ASP A 557 -31.86 -2.52 -26.46
N SER A 558 -32.00 -3.31 -25.40
CA SER A 558 -32.32 -4.74 -25.53
C SER A 558 -33.83 -5.00 -25.62
N ASN A 559 -34.30 -5.38 -26.81
CA ASN A 559 -35.71 -5.63 -27.18
C ASN A 559 -36.47 -6.67 -26.32
N SER A 560 -35.84 -7.30 -25.33
CA SER A 560 -36.43 -8.27 -24.42
C SER A 560 -36.76 -7.75 -23.02
N GLY A 561 -36.22 -6.60 -22.60
CA GLY A 561 -36.47 -6.00 -21.27
C GLY A 561 -36.11 -6.86 -20.05
N ALA A 562 -35.47 -8.00 -20.25
CA ALA A 562 -35.17 -9.00 -19.23
C ALA A 562 -33.81 -8.74 -18.56
N GLU A 563 -33.78 -8.81 -17.23
CA GLU A 563 -32.55 -8.63 -16.44
C GLU A 563 -31.45 -9.62 -16.86
N GLN A 564 -30.23 -9.12 -17.02
CA GLN A 564 -29.07 -9.97 -17.28
C GLN A 564 -28.63 -10.63 -15.97
N THR A 565 -28.42 -11.94 -15.99
CA THR A 565 -27.99 -12.71 -14.82
C THR A 565 -26.67 -13.43 -15.08
N SER A 566 -25.80 -13.43 -14.08
CA SER A 566 -24.50 -14.08 -14.12
C SER A 566 -24.21 -14.78 -12.81
N THR A 567 -24.06 -16.10 -12.87
CA THR A 567 -23.70 -16.93 -11.71
C THR A 567 -22.22 -17.26 -11.72
N VAL A 568 -21.51 -16.85 -10.67
CA VAL A 568 -20.07 -17.07 -10.49
C VAL A 568 -19.81 -18.15 -9.44
N LYS A 569 -18.74 -18.92 -9.65
CA LYS A 569 -18.25 -19.94 -8.71
C LYS A 569 -16.91 -19.49 -8.14
N LEU A 570 -16.80 -19.41 -6.82
CA LEU A 570 -15.55 -19.19 -6.10
C LEU A 570 -15.07 -20.50 -5.45
N PRO A 571 -14.06 -21.19 -5.99
CA PRO A 571 -13.48 -22.34 -5.33
C PRO A 571 -12.79 -21.96 -4.02
N ILE A 572 -12.98 -22.78 -2.99
CA ILE A 572 -12.33 -22.66 -1.68
C ILE A 572 -11.59 -23.98 -1.39
N LYS A 573 -10.30 -23.89 -1.10
CA LYS A 573 -9.44 -25.01 -0.70
C LYS A 573 -8.61 -24.61 0.51
N VAL A 574 -8.65 -25.44 1.55
CA VAL A 574 -8.10 -25.09 2.87
C VAL A 574 -7.38 -26.29 3.49
N LYS A 575 -6.25 -26.04 4.15
CA LYS A 575 -5.59 -27.02 5.02
C LYS A 575 -6.16 -26.92 6.43
N ILE A 576 -6.64 -28.04 6.97
CA ILE A 576 -7.12 -28.21 8.34
C ILE A 576 -6.09 -29.02 9.12
N ILE A 577 -5.87 -28.66 10.38
CA ILE A 577 -5.12 -29.44 11.37
C ILE A 577 -5.96 -29.67 12.63
N PRO A 578 -5.59 -30.64 13.49
CA PRO A 578 -6.13 -30.74 14.84
C PRO A 578 -5.91 -29.47 15.65
N ALA A 579 -6.82 -29.14 16.56
CA ALA A 579 -6.73 -27.94 17.40
C ALA A 579 -5.39 -27.87 18.16
N PRO A 580 -4.56 -26.82 17.95
CA PRO A 580 -3.28 -26.66 18.65
C PRO A 580 -3.46 -26.51 20.17
N PRO A 581 -2.46 -26.88 20.98
CA PRO A 581 -2.46 -26.61 22.42
C PRO A 581 -2.69 -25.13 22.71
N ARG A 582 -3.47 -24.83 23.76
CA ARG A 582 -3.79 -23.46 24.23
C ARG A 582 -2.53 -22.57 24.36
N SER A 583 -1.42 -23.13 24.86
CA SER A 583 -0.11 -22.47 25.01
C SER A 583 0.60 -22.07 23.70
N LYS A 584 0.09 -22.50 22.53
CA LYS A 584 0.56 -22.07 21.22
C LYS A 584 -0.41 -21.14 20.49
N ARG A 585 -1.52 -20.76 21.13
CA ARG A 585 -2.56 -19.89 20.56
C ARG A 585 -2.48 -18.49 21.18
N VAL A 586 -2.11 -17.53 20.35
CA VAL A 586 -1.97 -16.11 20.70
C VAL A 586 -3.09 -15.33 20.00
N LEU A 587 -3.82 -14.53 20.76
CA LEU A 587 -4.84 -13.64 20.24
C LEU A 587 -4.26 -12.22 20.15
N TRP A 588 -4.23 -11.64 18.96
CA TRP A 588 -3.88 -10.24 18.73
C TRP A 588 -5.15 -9.39 18.86
N ASP A 589 -5.11 -8.39 19.73
CA ASP A 589 -6.17 -7.39 19.82
C ASP A 589 -6.06 -6.39 18.65
N GLN A 590 -7.05 -6.41 17.74
CA GLN A 590 -7.18 -5.41 16.67
C GLN A 590 -8.32 -4.42 16.95
N TYR A 591 -9.20 -4.74 17.91
CA TYR A 591 -10.39 -3.94 18.15
C TYR A 591 -10.05 -2.62 18.82
N HIS A 592 -8.92 -2.53 19.53
CA HIS A 592 -8.52 -1.31 20.24
C HIS A 592 -7.41 -0.49 19.55
N ASN A 593 -6.88 -0.90 18.40
CA ASN A 593 -6.18 0.03 17.50
C ASN A 593 -7.23 0.84 16.72
N LEU A 594 -6.94 2.12 16.48
CA LEU A 594 -7.74 3.00 15.65
C LEU A 594 -7.23 2.91 14.21
N ARG A 595 -8.15 2.75 13.26
CA ARG A 595 -7.79 2.91 11.84
C ARG A 595 -7.38 4.36 11.61
N TYR A 596 -6.54 4.63 10.60
CA TYR A 596 -6.09 5.97 10.19
C TYR A 596 -6.55 6.39 8.77
N PRO A 597 -6.88 7.68 8.48
CA PRO A 597 -7.08 8.77 9.42
C PRO A 597 -8.58 8.97 9.74
N PRO A 598 -8.94 9.01 11.03
CA PRO A 598 -10.12 9.71 11.50
C PRO A 598 -9.70 10.93 12.34
N GLY A 599 -8.65 10.80 13.17
CA GLY A 599 -8.07 11.88 13.99
C GLY A 599 -6.55 12.06 13.81
N TYR A 600 -5.93 12.87 14.67
CA TYR A 600 -4.47 12.92 14.79
C TYR A 600 -4.02 11.97 15.89
N PHE A 601 -3.40 10.87 15.50
CA PHE A 601 -2.63 10.04 16.41
C PHE A 601 -1.15 10.08 15.95
N PRO A 602 -0.21 10.45 16.83
CA PRO A 602 1.19 10.62 16.49
C PRO A 602 1.98 9.30 16.54
N ARG A 603 3.03 9.19 15.72
CA ARG A 603 3.99 8.07 15.76
C ARG A 603 4.52 7.79 17.18
N ASP A 604 4.76 6.51 17.46
CA ASP A 604 5.53 6.00 18.62
C ASP A 604 6.85 6.75 18.80
N ASN A 605 7.62 6.84 17.71
CA ASN A 605 8.96 7.39 17.76
C ASN A 605 8.98 8.90 17.48
N LEU A 606 9.01 9.71 18.55
CA LEU A 606 9.04 11.17 18.51
C LEU A 606 10.25 11.80 17.80
N ARG A 607 11.29 11.02 17.44
CA ARG A 607 12.36 11.51 16.55
C ARG A 607 11.92 11.65 15.09
N MET A 608 10.83 11.01 14.67
CA MET A 608 10.36 10.96 13.29
C MET A 608 9.60 12.22 12.84
N LYS A 609 10.26 13.38 12.96
CA LYS A 609 9.68 14.72 12.69
C LYS A 609 9.23 14.99 11.25
N ASN A 610 9.53 14.09 10.30
CA ASN A 610 9.20 14.25 8.89
C ASN A 610 7.91 13.54 8.47
N ASP A 611 7.38 12.65 9.31
CA ASP A 611 6.13 11.92 9.10
C ASP A 611 5.46 11.73 10.47
N PRO A 612 4.68 12.72 10.94
CA PRO A 612 4.23 12.77 12.32
C PRO A 612 3.04 11.84 12.63
N LEU A 613 2.39 11.31 11.60
CA LEU A 613 1.20 10.47 11.69
C LEU A 613 1.60 9.02 11.50
N ASP A 614 1.01 8.10 12.27
CA ASP A 614 0.92 6.74 11.75
C ASP A 614 -0.11 6.67 10.61
N TRP A 615 0.09 5.73 9.70
CA TRP A 615 -0.76 5.49 8.55
C TRP A 615 -0.95 3.99 8.30
N ASN A 616 -0.24 3.14 9.04
CA ASN A 616 -0.11 1.73 8.74
C ASN A 616 -1.25 0.88 9.32
N GLY A 617 -2.06 1.46 10.21
CA GLY A 617 -3.32 0.88 10.71
C GLY A 617 -3.11 -0.34 11.61
N ASP A 618 -1.91 -0.46 12.17
CA ASP A 618 -1.54 -1.24 13.35
C ASP A 618 -2.15 -2.63 13.36
N HIS A 619 -1.88 -3.32 12.26
CA HIS A 619 -2.40 -4.64 11.98
C HIS A 619 -1.27 -5.63 11.80
N ILE A 620 -1.48 -6.83 12.34
CA ILE A 620 -0.52 -7.93 12.39
C ILE A 620 0.05 -8.35 11.01
N HIS A 621 -0.58 -7.93 9.91
CA HIS A 621 -0.14 -8.19 8.54
C HIS A 621 0.32 -6.93 7.76
N THR A 622 0.33 -5.73 8.36
CA THR A 622 0.81 -4.48 7.73
C THR A 622 2.19 -4.11 8.23
N ASN A 623 2.27 -3.42 9.38
CA ASN A 623 3.51 -2.94 9.99
C ASN A 623 4.08 -3.89 11.06
N PHE A 624 3.27 -4.77 11.63
CA PHE A 624 3.75 -5.85 12.52
C PHE A 624 4.05 -7.17 11.76
N ARG A 625 4.36 -7.07 10.46
CA ARG A 625 4.41 -8.20 9.54
C ARG A 625 5.59 -9.14 9.78
N ASP A 626 6.77 -8.63 10.10
CA ASP A 626 7.91 -9.49 10.44
C ASP A 626 7.72 -10.11 11.84
N MET A 627 7.07 -9.42 12.77
CA MET A 627 6.69 -9.99 14.08
C MET A 627 5.76 -11.21 13.89
N TYR A 628 4.74 -11.08 13.04
CA TYR A 628 3.87 -12.20 12.68
C TYR A 628 4.67 -13.37 12.09
N GLN A 629 5.56 -13.11 11.13
CA GLN A 629 6.39 -14.15 10.52
C GLN A 629 7.30 -14.84 11.55
N HIS A 630 7.88 -14.08 12.48
CA HIS A 630 8.69 -14.59 13.58
C HIS A 630 7.86 -15.54 14.47
N LEU A 631 6.70 -15.09 14.96
CA LEU A 631 5.79 -15.91 15.78
C LEU A 631 5.35 -17.19 15.06
N ARG A 632 5.03 -17.10 13.76
CA ARG A 632 4.72 -18.26 12.92
C ARG A 632 5.90 -19.22 12.78
N SER A 633 7.12 -18.72 12.65
CA SER A 633 8.34 -19.54 12.59
C SER A 633 8.62 -20.29 13.91
N MET A 634 8.24 -19.69 15.05
CA MET A 634 8.29 -20.27 16.39
C MET A 634 7.11 -21.20 16.70
N GLY A 635 6.23 -21.43 15.72
CA GLY A 635 5.09 -22.36 15.80
C GLY A 635 3.91 -21.85 16.64
N TYR A 636 3.81 -20.54 16.88
CA TYR A 636 2.62 -19.92 17.47
C TYR A 636 1.56 -19.65 16.40
N PHE A 637 0.30 -19.93 16.71
CA PHE A 637 -0.85 -19.55 15.90
C PHE A 637 -1.34 -18.19 16.39
N VAL A 638 -1.46 -17.25 15.46
CA VAL A 638 -1.80 -15.86 15.75
C VAL A 638 -3.13 -15.56 15.08
N GLU A 639 -4.11 -15.21 15.90
CA GLU A 639 -5.50 -14.98 15.51
C GLU A 639 -5.86 -13.51 15.76
N VAL A 640 -6.73 -12.90 14.95
CA VAL A 640 -7.02 -11.46 15.00
C VAL A 640 -8.40 -11.22 15.63
N LEU A 641 -8.44 -10.51 16.76
CA LEU A 641 -9.67 -10.15 17.45
C LEU A 641 -10.18 -8.78 16.95
N GLY A 642 -11.15 -8.81 16.04
CA GLY A 642 -11.82 -7.62 15.49
C GLY A 642 -13.09 -7.17 16.23
N SER A 643 -13.25 -7.55 17.51
CA SER A 643 -14.46 -7.31 18.33
C SER A 643 -14.12 -7.14 19.81
N PRO A 644 -15.01 -6.55 20.65
CA PRO A 644 -14.79 -6.40 22.08
C PRO A 644 -14.37 -7.69 22.81
N PHE A 645 -13.65 -7.56 23.93
CA PHE A 645 -13.21 -8.68 24.78
C PHE A 645 -14.37 -9.52 25.33
N THR A 646 -15.57 -8.95 25.43
CA THR A 646 -16.81 -9.66 25.78
C THR A 646 -17.20 -10.75 24.78
N CYS A 647 -16.65 -10.73 23.56
CA CYS A 647 -17.09 -11.56 22.44
C CYS A 647 -16.25 -12.82 22.18
N PHE A 648 -15.16 -13.06 22.91
CA PHE A 648 -14.33 -14.27 22.75
C PHE A 648 -14.30 -15.19 23.99
N ASP A 649 -14.08 -16.47 23.73
CA ASP A 649 -13.88 -17.51 24.75
C ASP A 649 -12.40 -17.62 25.11
N ALA A 650 -12.01 -17.05 26.25
CA ALA A 650 -10.64 -17.02 26.73
C ALA A 650 -10.06 -18.40 27.06
N ASN A 651 -10.89 -19.43 27.25
CA ASN A 651 -10.42 -20.81 27.48
C ASN A 651 -9.68 -21.39 26.26
N GLN A 652 -9.90 -20.82 25.08
CA GLN A 652 -9.30 -21.27 23.83
C GLN A 652 -7.88 -20.73 23.59
N TYR A 653 -7.49 -19.64 24.28
CA TYR A 653 -6.26 -18.88 24.03
C TYR A 653 -5.33 -18.89 25.24
N GLY A 654 -4.02 -19.06 25.02
CA GLY A 654 -3.02 -19.02 26.09
C GLY A 654 -2.67 -17.58 26.49
N THR A 655 -2.55 -16.72 25.50
CA THR A 655 -2.13 -15.32 25.68
C THR A 655 -2.93 -14.38 24.78
N LEU A 656 -3.46 -13.30 25.38
CA LEU A 656 -3.89 -12.10 24.68
C LEU A 656 -2.69 -11.15 24.57
N LEU A 657 -2.43 -10.67 23.36
CA LEU A 657 -1.36 -9.74 23.03
C LEU A 657 -2.00 -8.41 22.61
N MET A 658 -1.77 -7.39 23.41
CA MET A 658 -2.19 -6.01 23.18
C MET A 658 -0.94 -5.19 22.86
N VAL A 659 -0.94 -4.49 21.72
CA VAL A 659 0.19 -3.69 21.23
C VAL A 659 -0.40 -2.40 20.68
N ASP A 660 0.19 -1.27 21.09
CA ASP A 660 -0.20 0.08 20.71
C ASP A 660 -1.72 0.33 20.65
N SER A 661 -2.37 0.20 21.82
CA SER A 661 -3.81 0.38 21.94
C SER A 661 -4.18 1.85 22.11
N GLU A 662 -4.94 2.39 21.17
CA GLU A 662 -5.31 3.81 21.09
C GLU A 662 -6.77 4.10 21.52
N GLU A 663 -7.59 3.06 21.61
CA GLU A 663 -9.01 3.12 21.94
C GLU A 663 -9.26 3.07 23.46
N GLU A 664 -10.47 3.47 23.87
CA GLU A 664 -11.00 3.28 25.22
C GLU A 664 -11.56 1.85 25.43
N TYR A 665 -11.90 1.45 26.65
CA TYR A 665 -12.50 0.13 26.95
C TYR A 665 -13.90 0.25 27.53
N PHE A 666 -14.81 -0.68 27.20
CA PHE A 666 -16.09 -0.76 27.89
C PHE A 666 -15.91 -1.31 29.33
N PRO A 667 -16.65 -0.83 30.34
CA PRO A 667 -16.58 -1.37 31.71
C PRO A 667 -16.83 -2.89 31.79
N GLU A 668 -17.68 -3.42 30.90
CA GLU A 668 -17.96 -4.84 30.75
C GLU A 668 -16.73 -5.64 30.26
N GLU A 669 -15.85 -5.04 29.46
CA GLU A 669 -14.61 -5.64 29.00
C GLU A 669 -13.59 -5.73 30.13
N VAL A 670 -13.43 -4.67 30.92
CA VAL A 670 -12.57 -4.69 32.12
C VAL A 670 -13.00 -5.81 33.07
N ALA A 671 -14.31 -5.93 33.31
CA ALA A 671 -14.88 -6.99 34.16
C ALA A 671 -14.82 -8.41 33.53
N LYS A 672 -14.83 -8.51 32.19
CA LYS A 672 -14.63 -9.77 31.44
C LYS A 672 -13.18 -10.21 31.50
N LEU A 673 -12.25 -9.34 31.08
CA LEU A 673 -10.82 -9.64 31.01
C LEU A 673 -10.25 -10.01 32.38
N ARG A 674 -10.66 -9.31 33.45
CA ARG A 674 -10.29 -9.69 34.82
C ARG A 674 -10.63 -11.15 35.12
N ARG A 675 -11.88 -11.56 34.88
CA ARG A 675 -12.33 -12.94 35.10
C ARG A 675 -11.62 -13.94 34.19
N ASP A 676 -11.34 -13.58 32.94
CA ASP A 676 -10.64 -14.46 32.01
C ASP A 676 -9.19 -14.70 32.45
N VAL A 677 -8.50 -13.66 32.96
CA VAL A 677 -7.12 -13.74 33.49
C VAL A 677 -7.09 -14.48 34.83
N ASP A 678 -8.07 -14.26 35.71
CA ASP A 678 -8.24 -15.06 36.93
C ASP A 678 -8.42 -16.57 36.59
N ASN A 679 -9.03 -16.89 35.44
CA ASN A 679 -9.18 -18.25 34.88
C ASN A 679 -8.03 -18.69 33.94
N GLY A 680 -6.86 -18.06 34.04
CA GLY A 680 -5.63 -18.53 33.40
C GLY A 680 -5.39 -18.04 31.97
N LEU A 681 -6.15 -17.09 31.44
CA LEU A 681 -5.70 -16.31 30.28
C LEU A 681 -4.49 -15.47 30.70
N SER A 682 -3.42 -15.48 29.90
CA SER A 682 -2.29 -14.56 30.11
C SER A 682 -2.42 -13.32 29.23
N LEU A 683 -1.82 -12.22 29.67
CA LEU A 683 -1.86 -10.92 29.03
C LEU A 683 -0.44 -10.40 28.82
N ILE A 684 -0.13 -9.94 27.61
CA ILE A 684 1.07 -9.16 27.30
C ILE A 684 0.61 -7.82 26.74
N VAL A 685 1.01 -6.73 27.39
CA VAL A 685 0.76 -5.35 26.94
C VAL A 685 2.09 -4.72 26.53
N PHE A 686 2.20 -4.39 25.26
CA PHE A 686 3.12 -3.38 24.76
C PHE A 686 2.34 -2.06 24.68
N SER A 687 2.83 -1.05 25.39
CA SER A 687 2.27 0.30 25.41
C SER A 687 3.26 1.26 24.77
N ASP A 688 2.80 2.43 24.37
CA ASP A 688 3.66 3.53 23.95
C ASP A 688 3.49 4.76 24.85
N TRP A 689 4.05 5.87 24.39
CA TRP A 689 4.19 7.11 25.13
C TRP A 689 2.85 7.86 25.24
N TYR A 690 2.60 8.48 26.41
CA TYR A 690 1.50 9.44 26.57
C TYR A 690 1.91 10.54 27.54
N ASN A 691 2.05 11.76 27.05
CA ASN A 691 2.35 12.92 27.89
C ASN A 691 1.63 14.16 27.34
N THR A 692 0.68 14.68 28.12
CA THR A 692 -0.19 15.79 27.68
C THR A 692 0.59 17.08 27.36
N SER A 693 1.73 17.32 28.03
CA SER A 693 2.59 18.47 27.74
C SER A 693 3.32 18.30 26.41
N VAL A 694 3.80 17.08 26.12
CA VAL A 694 4.43 16.75 24.83
C VAL A 694 3.40 16.76 23.70
N MET A 695 2.22 16.16 23.89
CA MET A 695 1.08 16.21 22.94
C MET A 695 0.73 17.65 22.54
N ARG A 696 0.61 18.55 23.55
CA ARG A 696 0.38 19.99 23.33
C ARG A 696 1.52 20.72 22.60
N LYS A 697 2.72 20.14 22.51
CA LYS A 697 3.90 20.68 21.81
C LYS A 697 4.15 20.07 20.43
N VAL A 698 3.81 18.79 20.23
CA VAL A 698 3.84 18.11 18.91
C VAL A 698 2.58 18.35 18.08
N LYS A 699 1.61 19.10 18.63
CA LYS A 699 0.57 19.71 17.81
C LYS A 699 1.22 20.53 16.70
N PHE A 700 0.78 20.32 15.47
CA PHE A 700 1.19 21.16 14.35
C PHE A 700 0.03 22.05 13.95
N TYR A 701 0.33 23.30 13.58
CA TYR A 701 -0.62 24.04 12.79
C TYR A 701 -0.57 23.42 11.41
N ASP A 702 -1.61 22.69 11.10
CA ASP A 702 -1.78 22.12 9.79
C ASP A 702 -2.06 23.33 8.86
N GLU A 703 -1.05 23.81 8.14
CA GLU A 703 -1.18 24.88 7.13
C GLU A 703 -2.17 24.54 6.01
N ASN A 704 -2.12 23.28 5.54
CA ASN A 704 -2.95 22.22 6.12
C ASN A 704 -4.42 22.65 6.36
N THR A 705 -5.13 21.97 7.25
CA THR A 705 -6.55 22.23 7.56
C THR A 705 -6.88 23.57 8.19
N ARG A 706 -5.87 24.44 8.35
CA ARG A 706 -5.90 25.68 9.14
C ARG A 706 -6.51 25.47 10.53
N GLN A 707 -6.36 24.24 11.01
CA GLN A 707 -6.70 23.81 12.34
C GLN A 707 -5.39 23.38 13.00
N TRP A 708 -5.31 23.63 14.30
CA TRP A 708 -4.29 22.99 15.09
C TRP A 708 -4.65 21.51 15.19
N TRP A 709 -3.88 20.66 14.51
CA TRP A 709 -3.94 19.23 14.72
C TRP A 709 -3.29 18.98 16.06
N MET A 710 -4.14 18.76 17.07
CA MET A 710 -3.73 18.34 18.40
C MET A 710 -3.90 16.81 18.47
N PRO A 711 -2.92 16.07 18.99
CA PRO A 711 -3.05 14.64 19.19
C PRO A 711 -4.31 14.31 20.01
N ASP A 712 -5.13 13.39 19.51
CA ASP A 712 -6.29 12.88 20.24
C ASP A 712 -5.87 11.87 21.32
N THR A 713 -4.76 11.15 21.08
CA THR A 713 -4.02 10.28 22.02
C THR A 713 -2.50 10.49 21.92
N GLY A 714 -1.71 9.76 22.72
CA GLY A 714 -0.25 9.65 22.60
C GLY A 714 0.15 8.75 21.42
N GLY A 715 1.17 7.90 21.56
CA GLY A 715 1.24 6.68 20.74
C GLY A 715 0.06 5.80 21.15
N ALA A 716 0.18 5.13 22.30
CA ALA A 716 -0.94 4.43 22.93
C ALA A 716 -1.82 5.36 23.81
N ASN A 717 -3.09 4.98 24.02
CA ASN A 717 -3.98 5.58 25.02
C ASN A 717 -3.70 5.04 26.42
N VAL A 718 -2.56 5.45 26.98
CA VAL A 718 -2.08 5.01 28.31
C VAL A 718 -3.10 5.28 29.45
N PRO A 719 -3.86 6.38 29.49
CA PRO A 719 -4.92 6.55 30.49
C PRO A 719 -5.98 5.44 30.46
N ALA A 720 -6.41 5.00 29.26
CA ALA A 720 -7.36 3.90 29.10
C ALA A 720 -6.74 2.55 29.49
N LEU A 721 -5.49 2.29 29.08
CA LEU A 721 -4.73 1.11 29.50
C LEU A 721 -4.56 1.05 31.02
N ASN A 722 -4.31 2.18 31.67
CA ASN A 722 -4.21 2.27 33.13
C ASN A 722 -5.54 1.99 33.83
N GLU A 723 -6.67 2.41 33.26
CA GLU A 723 -8.00 2.08 33.77
C GLU A 723 -8.26 0.57 33.70
N LEU A 724 -7.93 -0.07 32.57
CA LEU A 724 -7.99 -1.53 32.38
C LEU A 724 -7.07 -2.29 33.36
N LEU A 725 -5.83 -1.83 33.52
CA LEU A 725 -4.79 -2.47 34.36
C LEU A 725 -4.95 -2.21 35.86
N SER A 726 -5.75 -1.22 36.25
CA SER A 726 -6.00 -0.82 37.64
C SER A 726 -6.46 -1.98 38.54
N VAL A 727 -7.18 -2.96 37.96
CA VAL A 727 -7.71 -4.13 38.67
C VAL A 727 -6.63 -5.07 39.23
N TRP A 728 -5.41 -5.02 38.67
CA TRP A 728 -4.23 -5.74 39.19
C TRP A 728 -3.23 -4.81 39.91
N ASN A 729 -3.66 -3.61 40.30
CA ASN A 729 -2.82 -2.59 40.94
C ASN A 729 -1.61 -2.17 40.08
N MET A 730 -1.78 -2.15 38.75
CA MET A 730 -0.76 -1.81 37.77
C MET A 730 -1.07 -0.48 37.07
N ALA A 731 -0.03 0.27 36.69
CA ALA A 731 -0.16 1.47 35.86
C ALA A 731 1.19 1.85 35.22
N PHE A 732 1.14 2.41 34.01
CA PHE A 732 2.21 3.16 33.36
C PHE A 732 2.20 4.64 33.79
N SER A 733 3.33 5.33 33.62
CA SER A 733 3.57 6.75 33.93
C SER A 733 3.39 7.65 32.70
N ASP A 734 3.46 8.96 32.91
CA ASP A 734 3.55 9.97 31.85
C ASP A 734 5.00 10.27 31.40
N GLY A 735 5.99 9.56 31.96
CA GLY A 735 7.41 9.79 31.66
C GLY A 735 7.83 9.20 30.32
N LEU A 736 8.56 9.98 29.50
CA LEU A 736 9.03 9.59 28.17
C LEU A 736 10.54 9.33 28.17
N TYR A 737 10.94 8.14 27.74
CA TYR A 737 12.32 7.68 27.85
C TYR A 737 12.89 7.20 26.52
N GLU A 738 14.17 7.44 26.31
CA GLU A 738 14.86 7.02 25.09
C GLU A 738 16.31 6.59 25.34
N GLY A 739 16.74 5.52 24.66
CA GLY A 739 18.15 5.16 24.56
C GLY A 739 18.45 3.71 24.20
N ASP A 740 19.70 3.46 23.82
CA ASP A 740 20.25 2.12 23.71
C ASP A 740 20.42 1.48 25.10
N PHE A 741 20.06 0.20 25.22
CA PHE A 741 20.31 -0.60 26.42
C PHE A 741 20.60 -2.05 26.03
N THR A 742 21.18 -2.82 26.94
CA THR A 742 21.39 -4.27 26.76
C THR A 742 20.58 -5.02 27.80
N LEU A 743 19.79 -6.01 27.36
CA LEU A 743 19.04 -6.92 28.24
C LEU A 743 19.36 -8.35 27.82
N ALA A 744 19.75 -9.20 28.78
CA ALA A 744 20.08 -10.60 28.53
C ALA A 744 21.12 -10.86 27.43
N ASN A 745 22.12 -9.97 27.26
CA ASN A 745 23.12 -9.96 26.17
C ASN A 745 22.58 -9.62 24.77
N HIS A 746 21.34 -9.12 24.66
CA HIS A 746 20.80 -8.56 23.43
C HIS A 746 20.79 -7.04 23.50
N ASP A 747 21.32 -6.38 22.47
CA ASP A 747 21.29 -4.93 22.35
C ASP A 747 19.92 -4.49 21.82
N MET A 748 19.26 -3.65 22.60
CA MET A 748 17.93 -3.10 22.32
C MET A 748 18.01 -1.58 22.18
N TYR A 749 16.88 -0.97 21.81
CA TYR A 749 16.70 0.46 21.77
C TYR A 749 15.30 0.75 22.31
N TYR A 750 15.19 1.68 23.26
CA TYR A 750 13.92 2.17 23.79
C TYR A 750 13.54 3.45 23.03
N ALA A 751 12.43 3.44 22.32
CA ALA A 751 12.03 4.46 21.36
C ALA A 751 10.88 5.33 21.87
N SER A 752 11.19 6.32 22.70
CA SER A 752 10.21 7.26 23.31
C SER A 752 9.25 6.65 24.35
N GLY A 753 9.38 5.36 24.64
CA GLY A 753 8.44 4.60 25.48
C GLY A 753 8.18 5.14 26.89
N CYS A 754 7.04 4.74 27.45
CA CYS A 754 6.61 5.05 28.81
C CYS A 754 7.34 4.21 29.89
N SER A 755 7.23 4.56 31.17
CA SER A 755 7.71 3.71 32.28
C SER A 755 6.57 3.18 33.13
N ILE A 756 6.83 2.15 33.94
CA ILE A 756 5.82 1.57 34.85
C ILE A 756 5.74 2.40 36.14
N ALA A 757 4.63 3.10 36.38
CA ALA A 757 4.39 3.89 37.59
C ALA A 757 4.04 3.03 38.81
N LYS A 758 3.30 1.94 38.60
CA LYS A 758 2.76 1.09 39.67
C LYS A 758 2.79 -0.38 39.28
N PHE A 759 3.25 -1.24 40.18
CA PHE A 759 3.27 -2.69 39.97
C PHE A 759 3.19 -3.46 41.31
N PRO A 760 2.59 -4.68 41.37
CA PRO A 760 2.52 -5.49 42.59
C PRO A 760 3.88 -5.80 43.22
N GLU A 761 3.96 -5.80 44.55
CA GLU A 761 5.22 -5.95 45.32
C GLU A 761 5.90 -7.32 45.14
N ASP A 762 5.11 -8.36 44.86
CA ASP A 762 5.51 -9.72 44.54
C ASP A 762 5.92 -9.91 43.06
N GLY A 763 5.70 -8.89 42.23
CA GLY A 763 6.10 -8.86 40.83
C GLY A 763 7.62 -8.75 40.58
N ILE A 764 8.02 -9.04 39.34
CA ILE A 764 9.39 -8.82 38.86
C ILE A 764 9.40 -7.54 38.02
N VAL A 765 10.17 -6.52 38.42
CA VAL A 765 10.39 -5.31 37.61
C VAL A 765 11.85 -5.19 37.24
N ILE A 766 12.11 -4.95 35.95
CA ILE A 766 13.45 -4.66 35.40
C ILE A 766 13.51 -3.17 35.06
N THR A 767 14.56 -2.51 35.56
CA THR A 767 14.84 -1.10 35.32
C THR A 767 16.01 -0.91 34.34
N GLN A 768 16.11 0.25 33.71
CA GLN A 768 17.25 0.65 32.88
C GLN A 768 17.53 2.16 33.03
N THR A 769 18.66 2.62 32.50
CA THR A 769 19.04 4.04 32.50
C THR A 769 18.83 4.64 31.12
N PHE A 770 18.04 5.72 31.04
CA PHE A 770 17.65 6.35 29.77
C PHE A 770 17.77 7.87 29.81
N LYS A 771 17.60 8.51 28.66
CA LYS A 771 17.39 9.96 28.58
C LYS A 771 15.90 10.26 28.75
N ASP A 772 15.59 11.31 29.49
CA ASP A 772 14.24 11.87 29.55
C ASP A 772 13.98 12.66 28.25
N GLN A 773 13.27 12.01 27.32
CA GLN A 773 12.94 12.58 26.03
C GLN A 773 11.79 13.60 26.16
N GLY A 774 10.95 13.48 27.19
CA GLY A 774 9.91 14.47 27.50
C GLY A 774 10.52 15.83 27.84
N LEU A 775 11.52 15.87 28.71
CA LEU A 775 12.30 17.06 29.02
C LEU A 775 13.10 17.56 27.82
N GLU A 776 13.67 16.67 26.99
CA GLU A 776 14.36 17.08 25.75
C GLU A 776 13.38 17.80 24.80
N VAL A 777 12.19 17.22 24.56
CA VAL A 777 11.18 17.83 23.70
C VAL A 777 10.65 19.13 24.31
N LEU A 778 10.37 19.19 25.61
CA LEU A 778 9.76 20.35 26.27
C LEU A 778 10.74 21.50 26.50
N LYS A 779 11.95 21.24 27.02
CA LYS A 779 12.93 22.24 27.45
C LYS A 779 14.19 22.33 26.60
N GLN A 780 14.43 21.38 25.70
CA GLN A 780 15.71 21.20 24.98
C GLN A 780 16.88 20.85 25.91
N GLU A 781 16.57 20.29 27.09
CA GLU A 781 17.54 19.83 28.09
C GLU A 781 17.62 18.30 28.04
N THR A 782 18.82 17.73 27.94
CA THR A 782 19.02 16.27 27.97
C THR A 782 19.39 15.83 29.38
N VAL A 783 18.42 15.27 30.10
CA VAL A 783 18.62 14.69 31.43
C VAL A 783 18.69 13.17 31.31
N VAL A 784 19.64 12.55 32.02
CA VAL A 784 19.71 11.09 32.15
C VAL A 784 19.04 10.69 33.46
N VAL A 785 18.12 9.73 33.37
CA VAL A 785 17.37 9.17 34.51
C VAL A 785 17.78 7.72 34.68
N GLU A 786 18.29 7.38 35.85
CA GLU A 786 18.64 6.02 36.22
C GLU A 786 17.42 5.27 36.78
N ASN A 787 17.44 3.95 36.69
CA ASN A 787 16.46 3.06 37.32
C ASN A 787 15.00 3.22 36.81
N VAL A 788 14.82 3.59 35.54
CA VAL A 788 13.51 3.68 34.88
C VAL A 788 12.92 2.27 34.72
N PRO A 789 11.75 1.95 35.31
CA PRO A 789 11.13 0.63 35.20
C PRO A 789 10.45 0.46 33.83
N ILE A 790 10.89 -0.53 33.04
CA ILE A 790 10.42 -0.73 31.65
C ILE A 790 9.76 -2.07 31.38
N LEU A 791 10.03 -3.10 32.20
CA LEU A 791 9.45 -4.43 32.03
C LEU A 791 8.96 -4.96 33.37
N GLY A 792 7.66 -5.27 33.44
CA GLY A 792 7.00 -5.91 34.57
C GLY A 792 6.54 -7.32 34.21
N LEU A 793 6.82 -8.31 35.06
CA LEU A 793 6.31 -9.68 34.97
C LEU A 793 5.53 -10.01 36.25
N TYR A 794 4.28 -10.41 36.11
CA TYR A 794 3.40 -10.78 37.22
C TYR A 794 2.74 -12.14 36.98
N GLN A 795 2.61 -12.92 38.06
CA GLN A 795 1.88 -14.18 38.12
C GLN A 795 0.75 -13.98 39.14
N LEU A 796 -0.50 -14.20 38.74
CA LEU A 796 -1.61 -14.06 39.68
C LEU A 796 -1.51 -15.13 40.79
N PRO A 797 -1.88 -14.83 42.05
CA PRO A 797 -1.82 -15.78 43.16
C PRO A 797 -2.86 -16.91 43.12
N ALA A 798 -3.88 -16.81 42.27
CA ALA A 798 -4.92 -17.83 42.12
C ALA A 798 -4.35 -19.14 41.55
N GLU A 799 -4.84 -20.29 42.01
CA GLU A 799 -4.44 -21.58 41.45
C GLU A 799 -4.85 -21.68 39.97
N GLY A 800 -3.85 -21.78 39.08
CA GLY A 800 -4.08 -21.74 37.62
C GLY A 800 -4.30 -20.34 37.05
N GLY A 801 -4.16 -19.29 37.86
CA GLY A 801 -4.30 -17.89 37.44
C GLY A 801 -3.30 -17.48 36.37
N GLY A 802 -3.70 -16.49 35.57
CA GLY A 802 -2.95 -15.98 34.43
C GLY A 802 -1.67 -15.26 34.81
N ARG A 803 -0.95 -14.84 33.77
CA ARG A 803 0.27 -14.03 33.88
C ARG A 803 0.08 -12.71 33.14
N VAL A 804 0.49 -11.61 33.76
CA VAL A 804 0.40 -10.27 33.17
C VAL A 804 1.81 -9.73 32.96
N VAL A 805 2.06 -9.21 31.76
CA VAL A 805 3.34 -8.62 31.36
C VAL A 805 3.10 -7.22 30.83
N LEU A 806 3.89 -6.27 31.30
CA LEU A 806 3.88 -4.87 30.84
C LEU A 806 5.25 -4.50 30.27
N TYR A 807 5.26 -3.96 29.05
CA TYR A 807 6.42 -3.34 28.42
C TYR A 807 6.00 -2.00 27.79
N GLY A 808 6.82 -0.95 27.92
CA GLY A 808 6.40 0.42 27.62
C GLY A 808 6.84 1.00 26.26
N ASP A 809 7.24 0.16 25.30
CA ASP A 809 7.63 0.55 23.92
C ASP A 809 7.18 -0.52 22.90
N SER A 810 6.30 -0.19 21.94
CA SER A 810 5.89 -1.11 20.85
C SER A 810 6.74 -0.99 19.58
N ASN A 811 7.44 0.13 19.37
CA ASN A 811 8.22 0.42 18.15
C ASN A 811 9.32 -0.63 17.89
N CYS A 812 9.73 -1.42 18.88
CA CYS A 812 10.65 -2.56 18.69
C CYS A 812 10.02 -3.79 17.99
N LEU A 813 8.68 -3.83 17.88
CA LEU A 813 7.89 -4.83 17.16
C LEU A 813 7.47 -4.34 15.76
N ASP A 814 7.22 -3.04 15.60
CA ASP A 814 6.85 -2.39 14.34
C ASP A 814 7.99 -2.43 13.31
N ASP A 815 7.69 -2.77 12.05
CA ASP A 815 8.62 -2.77 10.91
C ASP A 815 8.86 -1.37 10.32
N SER A 816 8.04 -0.37 10.64
CA SER A 816 8.01 0.91 9.90
C SER A 816 9.23 1.80 10.15
N HIS A 817 9.62 1.98 11.43
CA HIS A 817 10.76 2.81 11.85
C HIS A 817 11.72 2.09 12.82
N ARG A 818 11.71 0.74 12.81
CA ARG A 818 12.54 -0.09 13.69
C ARG A 818 14.03 0.23 13.60
N GLN A 819 14.66 0.50 14.75
CA GLN A 819 16.13 0.58 14.84
C GLN A 819 16.76 -0.77 15.19
N LYS A 820 16.16 -1.51 16.13
CA LYS A 820 16.52 -2.87 16.56
C LYS A 820 15.24 -3.62 16.90
N ASP A 821 15.18 -4.91 16.61
CA ASP A 821 14.03 -5.74 16.96
C ASP A 821 14.08 -6.25 18.42
N CYS A 822 12.89 -6.54 18.96
CA CYS A 822 12.71 -7.16 20.27
C CYS A 822 12.03 -8.53 20.18
N PHE A 823 12.12 -9.23 19.04
CA PHE A 823 11.44 -10.51 18.83
C PHE A 823 11.90 -11.59 19.82
N TRP A 824 13.19 -11.57 20.20
CA TRP A 824 13.72 -12.44 21.26
C TRP A 824 13.06 -12.17 22.63
N LEU A 825 12.70 -10.91 22.92
CA LEU A 825 12.00 -10.54 24.15
C LEU A 825 10.58 -11.06 24.06
N LEU A 826 9.86 -10.83 22.95
CA LEU A 826 8.52 -11.39 22.74
C LEU A 826 8.48 -12.92 22.92
N ASP A 827 9.47 -13.66 22.41
CA ASP A 827 9.60 -15.10 22.67
C ASP A 827 9.76 -15.43 24.16
N ALA A 828 10.57 -14.65 24.88
CA ALA A 828 10.80 -14.79 26.32
C ALA A 828 9.52 -14.51 27.13
N LEU A 829 8.75 -13.49 26.74
CA LEU A 829 7.46 -13.15 27.35
C LEU A 829 6.38 -14.20 27.04
N LEU A 830 6.36 -14.73 25.82
CA LEU A 830 5.46 -15.83 25.43
C LEU A 830 5.81 -17.13 26.15
N GLN A 831 7.09 -17.41 26.42
CA GLN A 831 7.50 -18.56 27.25
C GLN A 831 7.03 -18.39 28.70
N PHE A 832 7.21 -17.20 29.28
CA PHE A 832 6.71 -16.89 30.62
C PHE A 832 5.19 -17.08 30.71
N THR A 833 4.42 -16.42 29.84
CA THR A 833 2.95 -16.52 29.84
C THR A 833 2.45 -17.94 29.57
N SER A 834 3.04 -18.65 28.61
CA SER A 834 2.59 -19.99 28.20
C SER A 834 2.91 -21.09 29.22
N TYR A 835 4.06 -21.04 29.90
CA TYR A 835 4.57 -22.15 30.72
C TYR A 835 4.82 -21.80 32.19
N GLY A 836 4.72 -20.53 32.58
CA GLY A 836 5.03 -20.08 33.95
C GLY A 836 6.52 -20.09 34.29
N VAL A 837 7.38 -20.32 33.32
CA VAL A 837 8.84 -20.33 33.49
C VAL A 837 9.38 -18.94 33.17
N THR A 838 9.81 -18.21 34.20
CA THR A 838 10.60 -16.98 33.99
C THR A 838 11.91 -17.35 33.29
N PRO A 839 12.21 -16.82 32.09
CA PRO A 839 13.44 -17.16 31.38
C PRO A 839 14.68 -16.82 32.21
N PRO A 840 15.71 -17.71 32.27
CA PRO A 840 16.93 -17.47 33.05
C PRO A 840 17.64 -16.14 32.72
N SER A 841 17.53 -15.73 31.46
CA SER A 841 17.96 -14.44 30.91
C SER A 841 17.36 -13.23 31.64
N LEU A 842 16.10 -13.33 32.07
CA LEU A 842 15.38 -12.26 32.78
C LEU A 842 15.49 -12.44 34.30
N SER A 843 15.53 -13.67 34.82
CA SER A 843 15.62 -13.93 36.26
C SER A 843 16.98 -13.56 36.87
N HIS A 844 18.06 -13.59 36.09
CA HIS A 844 19.42 -13.24 36.53
C HIS A 844 19.86 -11.82 36.13
N SER A 845 18.94 -10.97 35.65
CA SER A 845 19.27 -9.58 35.33
C SER A 845 19.67 -8.80 36.60
N GLY A 846 20.88 -8.24 36.60
CA GLY A 846 21.38 -7.36 37.67
C GLY A 846 20.61 -6.04 37.80
N ALA A 847 19.69 -5.75 36.87
CA ALA A 847 18.86 -4.56 36.85
C ALA A 847 17.43 -4.80 37.41
N ARG A 848 17.21 -5.91 38.13
CA ARG A 848 15.95 -6.15 38.85
C ARG A 848 15.87 -5.24 40.09
N GLN A 849 14.74 -4.55 40.27
CA GLN A 849 14.50 -3.70 41.44
C GLN A 849 13.19 -4.06 42.15
N ARG A 850 12.92 -3.36 43.26
CA ARG A 850 11.62 -3.44 43.93
C ARG A 850 10.55 -2.81 43.03
N PRO A 851 9.36 -3.43 42.91
CA PRO A 851 8.24 -2.86 42.19
C PRO A 851 7.89 -1.44 42.69
N PRO A 852 7.56 -0.50 41.77
CA PRO A 852 7.20 0.86 42.15
C PRO A 852 5.79 0.89 42.76
N SER A 853 5.63 1.58 43.89
CA SER A 853 4.38 1.66 44.64
C SER A 853 3.39 2.73 44.13
N GLY A 854 3.77 3.48 43.09
CA GLY A 854 3.07 4.70 42.65
C GLY A 854 3.45 5.98 43.42
N ALA A 855 4.24 5.88 44.49
CA ALA A 855 4.68 7.05 45.25
C ALA A 855 5.82 7.80 44.53
N GLY A 856 5.47 8.84 43.76
CA GLY A 856 6.44 9.74 43.11
C GLY A 856 6.34 9.83 41.58
N SER A 857 5.45 9.06 40.95
CA SER A 857 5.17 9.11 39.51
C SER A 857 3.69 9.43 39.29
N ALA A 858 3.38 10.46 38.51
CA ALA A 858 2.00 10.76 38.15
C ALA A 858 1.48 9.71 37.16
N ALA A 859 0.22 9.32 37.32
CA ALA A 859 -0.49 8.63 36.24
C ALA A 859 -0.89 9.66 35.18
N PRO A 860 -0.77 9.36 33.87
CA PRO A 860 -1.20 10.27 32.83
C PRO A 860 -2.73 10.48 32.89
N GLU A 861 -3.15 11.75 32.84
CA GLU A 861 -4.56 12.14 32.73
C GLU A 861 -4.94 12.36 31.26
N ARG A 862 -6.19 12.04 30.89
CA ARG A 862 -6.71 12.25 29.53
C ARG A 862 -6.62 13.74 29.13
N MET A 863 -6.12 14.02 27.93
CA MET A 863 -5.90 15.41 27.47
C MET A 863 -7.21 16.20 27.34
N GLU A 864 -7.34 17.25 28.16
CA GLU A 864 -8.45 18.22 28.08
C GLU A 864 -8.58 18.82 26.67
N GLY A 865 -9.81 18.78 26.12
CA GLY A 865 -10.12 19.31 24.79
C GLY A 865 -9.74 18.40 23.61
N ASN A 866 -9.44 17.12 23.86
CA ASN A 866 -9.31 16.13 22.79
C ASN A 866 -10.66 15.80 22.12
N HIS A 867 -10.63 15.19 20.94
CA HIS A 867 -11.80 14.86 20.13
C HIS A 867 -11.94 13.36 19.86
N LEU A 868 -11.26 12.51 20.65
CA LEU A 868 -11.25 11.05 20.52
C LEU A 868 -12.66 10.45 20.35
N HIS A 869 -13.66 11.00 21.04
CA HIS A 869 -15.08 10.63 20.93
C HIS A 869 -15.71 10.72 19.52
N ARG A 870 -15.08 11.42 18.58
CA ARG A 870 -15.53 11.47 17.17
C ARG A 870 -15.16 10.21 16.39
N TYR A 871 -14.14 9.51 16.86
CA TYR A 871 -13.46 8.42 16.13
C TYR A 871 -13.52 7.10 16.91
N SER A 872 -13.66 7.20 18.23
CA SER A 872 -13.82 6.10 19.16
C SER A 872 -15.06 5.27 18.89
N LYS A 873 -14.85 3.95 18.89
CA LYS A 873 -15.85 2.88 18.90
C LYS A 873 -16.57 2.76 20.26
N VAL A 874 -16.01 3.37 21.31
CA VAL A 874 -16.47 3.28 22.71
C VAL A 874 -17.11 4.57 23.21
N LEU A 875 -16.65 5.76 22.79
CA LEU A 875 -17.16 7.06 23.26
C LEU A 875 -18.12 7.73 22.26
N GLU A 876 -19.13 8.44 22.77
CA GLU A 876 -20.06 9.30 22.01
C GLU A 876 -20.12 10.71 22.61
N ALA A 877 -20.34 11.74 21.78
CA ALA A 877 -20.45 13.13 22.22
C ALA A 877 -21.83 13.46 22.80
N ARG A 878 -21.90 13.99 24.03
CA ARG A 878 -23.14 14.46 24.67
C ARG A 878 -22.97 15.80 25.39
N LEU A 879 -24.11 16.42 25.71
CA LEU A 879 -24.20 17.69 26.45
C LEU A 879 -23.78 17.47 27.91
N GLY A 880 -22.48 17.61 28.18
CA GLY A 880 -21.86 17.42 29.50
C GLY A 880 -20.47 16.78 29.44
N GLY A 881 -20.15 16.10 28.34
CA GLY A 881 -18.88 15.40 28.14
C GLY A 881 -19.05 14.20 27.18
N PRO A 882 -17.97 13.47 26.88
CA PRO A 882 -18.08 12.18 26.22
C PRO A 882 -18.64 11.13 27.20
N GLU A 883 -19.61 10.34 26.76
CA GLU A 883 -20.14 9.19 27.49
C GLU A 883 -19.78 7.88 26.76
N ALA A 884 -19.74 6.76 27.47
CA ALA A 884 -19.61 5.45 26.85
C ALA A 884 -20.88 5.11 26.04
N ARG A 885 -20.67 4.61 24.83
CA ARG A 885 -21.71 4.00 23.98
C ARG A 885 -22.24 2.73 24.65
N ALA A 886 -23.38 2.25 24.19
CA ALA A 886 -23.80 0.89 24.51
C ALA A 886 -22.81 -0.12 23.89
N LEU A 887 -22.39 -1.11 24.69
CA LEU A 887 -21.58 -2.24 24.23
C LEU A 887 -22.21 -2.86 22.97
N PRO A 888 -21.50 -2.95 21.83
CA PRO A 888 -22.08 -3.51 20.61
C PRO A 888 -22.31 -5.01 20.76
N ALA A 889 -23.37 -5.50 20.13
CA ALA A 889 -23.65 -6.94 20.09
C ALA A 889 -22.51 -7.68 19.37
N CYS A 890 -22.08 -8.80 19.94
CA CYS A 890 -21.00 -9.60 19.37
C CYS A 890 -21.33 -10.08 17.94
N PRO A 891 -20.34 -10.11 17.02
CA PRO A 891 -20.57 -10.43 15.62
C PRO A 891 -20.99 -11.89 15.45
N HIS A 892 -22.30 -12.13 15.35
CA HIS A 892 -22.85 -13.47 15.16
C HIS A 892 -22.83 -13.86 13.67
N LEU A 893 -21.89 -14.71 13.28
CA LEU A 893 -21.84 -15.26 11.93
C LEU A 893 -23.03 -16.19 11.65
N SER A 894 -23.79 -15.88 10.60
CA SER A 894 -24.85 -16.75 10.10
C SER A 894 -24.23 -17.78 9.15
N TRP A 895 -23.90 -18.96 9.68
CA TRP A 895 -23.32 -20.05 8.91
C TRP A 895 -24.25 -20.51 7.78
N ALA A 896 -23.70 -20.63 6.57
CA ALA A 896 -24.44 -21.05 5.39
C ALA A 896 -24.84 -22.53 5.51
N LYS A 897 -26.10 -22.84 5.19
CA LYS A 897 -26.57 -24.23 5.13
C LYS A 897 -25.86 -24.94 3.95
N PRO A 898 -25.08 -26.01 4.20
CA PRO A 898 -24.32 -26.67 3.14
C PRO A 898 -25.26 -27.40 2.16
N GLN A 899 -24.96 -27.28 0.87
CA GLN A 899 -25.54 -28.05 -0.22
C GLN A 899 -24.48 -29.02 -0.76
N PRO A 900 -24.29 -30.19 -0.13
CA PRO A 900 -23.17 -31.08 -0.44
C PRO A 900 -23.28 -31.70 -1.84
N LEU A 901 -22.14 -31.78 -2.53
CA LEU A 901 -22.03 -32.37 -3.86
C LEU A 901 -21.20 -33.66 -3.83
N ASN A 902 -21.73 -34.72 -4.47
CA ASN A 902 -21.03 -35.97 -4.75
C ASN A 902 -20.17 -35.88 -6.03
N GLU A 903 -19.57 -34.73 -6.27
CA GLU A 903 -18.70 -34.46 -7.42
C GLU A 903 -17.26 -34.23 -6.95
N THR A 904 -16.28 -34.58 -7.79
CA THR A 904 -14.86 -34.32 -7.48
C THR A 904 -14.51 -32.86 -7.74
N ALA A 905 -13.84 -32.22 -6.78
CA ALA A 905 -13.31 -30.86 -6.91
C ALA A 905 -12.39 -30.71 -8.15
N PRO A 906 -12.35 -29.53 -8.79
CA PRO A 906 -11.49 -29.29 -9.95
C PRO A 906 -9.99 -29.46 -9.61
N SER A 907 -9.25 -30.25 -10.41
CA SER A 907 -7.83 -30.53 -10.15
C SER A 907 -6.93 -29.30 -10.20
N ASN A 908 -7.29 -28.30 -11.01
CA ASN A 908 -6.57 -27.03 -11.12
C ASN A 908 -7.53 -25.88 -10.82
N LEU A 909 -7.45 -25.34 -9.60
CA LEU A 909 -8.12 -24.08 -9.25
C LEU A 909 -7.55 -22.90 -10.03
N TRP A 910 -6.24 -22.91 -10.25
CA TRP A 910 -5.57 -22.02 -11.20
C TRP A 910 -5.82 -22.47 -12.65
N LYS A 911 -7.01 -22.14 -13.14
CA LYS A 911 -7.35 -21.97 -14.56
C LYS A 911 -8.19 -20.70 -14.65
N HIS A 912 -7.93 -19.85 -15.67
CA HIS A 912 -8.67 -18.59 -15.86
C HIS A 912 -10.19 -18.85 -15.75
N GLN A 913 -10.84 -18.15 -14.82
CA GLN A 913 -12.21 -18.40 -14.36
C GLN A 913 -13.22 -18.21 -15.50
N LYS A 914 -13.53 -19.28 -16.26
CA LYS A 914 -14.56 -19.43 -17.34
C LYS A 914 -14.71 -18.33 -18.41
N LEU A 915 -13.88 -17.29 -18.42
CA LEU A 915 -13.78 -16.25 -19.45
C LEU A 915 -13.22 -16.76 -20.79
N LEU A 916 -12.74 -18.00 -20.83
CA LEU A 916 -12.13 -18.61 -22.01
C LEU A 916 -12.85 -19.92 -22.37
N SER A 917 -13.81 -19.82 -23.28
CA SER A 917 -14.03 -20.84 -24.32
C SER A 917 -13.01 -20.69 -25.47
N ILE A 918 -11.94 -19.93 -25.25
CA ILE A 918 -10.84 -19.72 -26.19
C ILE A 918 -9.78 -20.77 -25.94
N ASP A 919 -9.68 -21.69 -26.88
CA ASP A 919 -8.61 -22.66 -27.02
C ASP A 919 -7.32 -21.92 -27.39
N LEU A 920 -6.48 -21.61 -26.41
CA LEU A 920 -5.30 -20.74 -26.53
C LEU A 920 -4.21 -21.28 -27.47
N ASP A 921 -4.27 -22.55 -27.86
CA ASP A 921 -3.37 -23.13 -28.87
C ASP A 921 -3.77 -22.76 -30.32
N LYS A 922 -4.88 -22.03 -30.51
CA LYS A 922 -5.40 -21.56 -31.82
C LYS A 922 -5.23 -20.06 -32.03
N VAL A 923 -4.08 -19.48 -31.67
CA VAL A 923 -3.76 -18.07 -31.96
C VAL A 923 -3.54 -17.85 -33.47
N VAL A 924 -4.62 -17.56 -34.19
CA VAL A 924 -4.57 -16.99 -35.54
C VAL A 924 -4.62 -15.47 -35.42
N LEU A 925 -3.46 -14.82 -35.51
CA LEU A 925 -3.40 -13.37 -35.71
C LEU A 925 -4.14 -13.00 -37.01
N PRO A 926 -5.05 -12.02 -37.02
CA PRO A 926 -5.63 -11.53 -38.26
C PRO A 926 -4.52 -10.98 -39.15
N ASN A 927 -4.39 -11.54 -40.35
CA ASN A 927 -3.38 -11.19 -41.33
C ASN A 927 -3.73 -9.81 -41.95
N PHE A 928 -3.44 -8.71 -41.24
CA PHE A 928 -3.51 -7.35 -41.76
C PHE A 928 -2.41 -7.12 -42.81
N ARG A 929 -2.62 -7.67 -44.01
CA ARG A 929 -1.91 -7.25 -45.23
C ARG A 929 -2.75 -6.20 -45.97
N SER A 930 -2.03 -5.27 -46.60
CA SER A 930 -2.53 -4.17 -47.45
C SER A 930 -3.61 -3.26 -46.85
N ASN A 931 -3.20 -2.33 -45.99
CA ASN A 931 -3.26 -0.90 -46.30
C ASN A 931 -2.48 -0.06 -45.27
N ARG A 932 -1.16 0.05 -45.46
CA ARG A 932 -0.39 1.16 -44.86
C ARG A 932 -0.67 2.42 -45.70
N PRO A 933 -1.13 3.54 -45.12
CA PRO A 933 -1.05 4.83 -45.79
C PRO A 933 0.41 5.11 -46.14
N GLN A 934 0.69 5.49 -47.39
CA GLN A 934 2.04 5.91 -47.76
C GLN A 934 2.36 7.24 -47.07
N VAL A 935 3.20 7.19 -46.04
CA VAL A 935 3.93 8.38 -45.58
C VAL A 935 4.87 8.78 -46.72
N ARG A 936 4.58 9.91 -47.37
CA ARG A 936 5.44 10.45 -48.44
C ARG A 936 6.83 10.74 -47.87
N PRO A 937 7.92 10.24 -48.50
CA PRO A 937 9.25 10.76 -48.23
C PRO A 937 9.29 12.26 -48.57
N LEU A 938 10.00 13.04 -47.75
CA LEU A 938 10.37 14.41 -48.11
C LEU A 938 11.38 14.37 -49.27
N SER A 939 11.37 15.43 -50.08
CA SER A 939 12.21 15.57 -51.28
C SER A 939 13.72 15.47 -50.97
N PRO A 940 14.55 14.98 -51.91
CA PRO A 940 15.96 14.70 -51.65
C PRO A 940 16.79 15.98 -51.55
N GLY A 941 17.59 16.11 -50.49
CA GLY A 941 18.45 17.28 -50.32
C GLY A 941 19.13 17.44 -48.96
N GLU A 942 19.75 16.38 -48.41
CA GLU A 942 20.95 16.49 -47.55
C GLU A 942 21.53 15.09 -47.27
N SER A 943 22.85 14.95 -47.35
CA SER A 943 23.62 13.72 -47.07
C SER A 943 23.64 13.40 -45.57
N GLY A 944 23.75 12.15 -45.11
CA GLY A 944 24.22 10.95 -45.78
C GLY A 944 25.53 10.47 -45.15
N ALA A 945 25.43 9.61 -44.12
CA ALA A 945 26.55 8.89 -43.52
C ALA A 945 26.07 7.56 -42.92
N TRP A 946 26.83 6.49 -43.18
CA TRP A 946 26.69 5.12 -42.64
C TRP A 946 25.64 4.18 -43.26
N ASP A 947 25.91 3.75 -44.50
CA ASP A 947 25.82 2.32 -44.84
C ASP A 947 27.06 1.59 -44.29
N ILE A 948 26.95 0.36 -43.72
CA ILE A 948 27.25 -0.96 -44.34
C ILE A 948 26.58 -2.09 -43.46
N PRO A 949 26.65 -3.43 -43.69
CA PRO A 949 25.40 -4.16 -43.99
C PRO A 949 25.11 -5.43 -43.16
N GLY A 950 23.88 -5.95 -43.31
CA GLY A 950 23.56 -7.39 -43.19
C GLY A 950 23.14 -7.89 -41.80
N GLY A 951 21.97 -8.56 -41.72
CA GLY A 951 21.46 -9.07 -40.45
C GLY A 951 20.07 -9.73 -40.45
N ILE A 952 19.87 -10.74 -41.31
CA ILE A 952 18.99 -11.93 -41.14
C ILE A 952 17.65 -11.75 -40.37
N MET A 953 16.53 -11.95 -41.09
CA MET A 953 15.17 -12.08 -40.53
C MET A 953 15.00 -13.34 -39.65
N PRO A 954 14.33 -13.28 -38.48
CA PRO A 954 13.91 -14.46 -37.73
C PRO A 954 12.66 -15.10 -38.36
N GLY A 955 12.78 -16.35 -38.80
CA GLY A 955 11.66 -17.17 -39.26
C GLY A 955 10.86 -17.80 -38.10
N ARG A 956 9.65 -18.26 -38.41
CA ARG A 956 8.78 -19.02 -37.48
C ARG A 956 9.51 -20.27 -36.96
N TYR A 957 9.42 -20.50 -35.65
CA TYR A 957 9.67 -21.82 -35.07
C TYR A 957 8.34 -22.58 -34.97
N ASN A 958 8.21 -23.65 -35.75
CA ASN A 958 7.23 -24.70 -35.46
C ASN A 958 7.87 -25.73 -34.53
N GLN A 959 7.03 -26.36 -33.71
CA GLN A 959 7.39 -27.52 -32.89
C GLN A 959 7.58 -28.78 -33.76
N GLU A 960 8.09 -29.85 -33.13
CA GLU A 960 8.43 -31.16 -33.72
C GLU A 960 9.72 -31.23 -34.54
N VAL A 961 10.82 -31.70 -33.92
CA VAL A 961 11.47 -32.99 -34.25
C VAL A 961 12.26 -33.44 -33.00
N GLY A 962 11.93 -34.61 -32.45
CA GLY A 962 12.80 -35.33 -31.52
C GLY A 962 13.76 -36.27 -32.27
N GLN A 963 14.85 -36.68 -31.62
CA GLN A 963 15.85 -37.68 -32.06
C GLN A 963 16.96 -37.27 -33.07
N THR A 964 17.87 -36.34 -32.71
CA THR A 964 19.27 -36.34 -33.24
C THR A 964 20.31 -35.73 -32.25
N ILE A 965 20.27 -36.10 -30.96
CA ILE A 965 21.11 -35.46 -29.93
C ILE A 965 22.51 -36.11 -29.66
N PRO A 966 22.79 -37.43 -29.86
CA PRO A 966 24.05 -38.00 -29.38
C PRO A 966 25.31 -37.65 -30.21
N VAL A 967 25.17 -37.20 -31.46
CA VAL A 967 26.32 -37.02 -32.38
C VAL A 967 27.06 -35.69 -32.15
N PHE A 968 26.35 -34.60 -31.89
CA PHE A 968 26.97 -33.27 -31.72
C PHE A 968 27.73 -33.12 -30.39
N ALA A 969 27.29 -33.80 -29.33
CA ALA A 969 28.01 -33.83 -28.06
C ALA A 969 29.40 -34.47 -28.18
N PHE A 970 29.52 -35.51 -29.01
CA PHE A 970 30.78 -36.24 -29.23
C PHE A 970 31.81 -35.41 -30.01
N LEU A 971 31.36 -34.68 -31.03
CA LEU A 971 32.21 -33.74 -31.79
C LEU A 971 32.69 -32.57 -30.92
N GLY A 972 31.82 -32.01 -30.07
CA GLY A 972 32.20 -30.96 -29.13
C GLY A 972 33.31 -31.39 -28.15
N ALA A 973 33.21 -32.61 -27.60
CA ALA A 973 34.21 -33.15 -26.68
C ALA A 973 35.60 -33.31 -27.33
N MET A 974 35.66 -33.76 -28.59
CA MET A 974 36.92 -33.93 -29.32
C MET A 974 37.65 -32.61 -29.59
N VAL A 975 36.91 -31.54 -29.92
CA VAL A 975 37.51 -30.21 -30.16
C VAL A 975 38.12 -29.63 -28.88
N VAL A 976 37.45 -29.81 -27.73
CA VAL A 976 37.99 -29.38 -26.42
C VAL A 976 39.26 -30.16 -26.05
N LEU A 977 39.28 -31.47 -26.30
CA LEU A 977 40.46 -32.32 -26.09
C LEU A 977 41.66 -31.87 -26.95
N ALA A 978 41.43 -31.58 -28.23
CA ALA A 978 42.46 -31.06 -29.12
C ALA A 978 43.05 -29.72 -28.63
N PHE A 979 42.20 -28.82 -28.13
CA PHE A 979 42.64 -27.52 -27.59
C PHE A 979 43.55 -27.67 -26.36
N PHE A 980 43.24 -28.59 -25.45
CA PHE A 980 44.10 -28.85 -24.28
C PHE A 980 45.46 -29.46 -24.65
N VAL A 981 45.52 -30.37 -25.63
CA VAL A 981 46.78 -30.95 -26.12
C VAL A 981 47.71 -29.87 -26.71
N VAL A 982 47.17 -28.90 -27.45
CA VAL A 982 47.94 -27.78 -28.01
C VAL A 982 48.51 -26.86 -26.91
N GLN A 983 47.75 -26.59 -25.85
CA GLN A 983 48.22 -25.76 -24.72
C GLN A 983 49.34 -26.44 -23.92
N ILE A 984 49.23 -27.75 -23.68
CA ILE A 984 50.26 -28.53 -22.97
C ILE A 984 51.60 -28.54 -23.74
N ASN A 985 51.56 -28.57 -25.08
CA ASN A 985 52.77 -28.51 -25.90
C ASN A 985 53.41 -27.11 -25.93
N LYS A 986 52.64 -26.02 -25.87
CA LYS A 986 53.19 -24.65 -25.77
C LYS A 986 53.92 -24.37 -24.44
N ALA A 987 53.60 -25.09 -23.37
CA ALA A 987 54.24 -24.90 -22.06
C ALA A 987 55.69 -25.40 -21.97
N LYS A 988 56.19 -26.18 -22.95
CA LYS A 988 57.52 -26.82 -22.87
C LYS A 988 58.69 -26.00 -23.41
N SER A 989 58.48 -24.83 -24.04
CA SER A 989 59.56 -24.00 -24.60
C SER A 989 59.74 -22.66 -23.86
N ARG A 990 60.79 -22.56 -23.03
CA ARG A 990 61.31 -21.31 -22.42
C ARG A 990 62.75 -21.05 -22.87
N PRO A 991 63.17 -19.77 -22.96
CA PRO A 991 64.53 -19.37 -22.57
C PRO A 991 64.58 -18.62 -21.22
N LYS A 992 65.79 -18.36 -20.68
CA LYS A 992 66.03 -18.01 -19.26
C LYS A 992 66.63 -16.59 -19.03
N ARG A 993 66.17 -15.94 -17.95
CA ARG A 993 66.89 -15.06 -16.98
C ARG A 993 67.79 -13.89 -17.44
N ARG A 994 67.65 -12.75 -16.74
CA ARG A 994 68.71 -12.11 -15.92
C ARG A 994 68.12 -11.31 -14.74
N LYS A 995 68.96 -10.95 -13.75
CA LYS A 995 68.59 -10.39 -12.41
C LYS A 995 69.10 -8.92 -12.22
N PRO A 996 68.62 -8.17 -11.20
CA PRO A 996 68.74 -6.70 -11.12
C PRO A 996 69.95 -6.18 -10.31
N ARG A 997 70.17 -4.86 -10.29
CA ARG A 997 71.08 -4.15 -9.36
C ARG A 997 70.54 -2.77 -8.92
N VAL A 998 71.14 -2.21 -7.88
CA VAL A 998 70.60 -1.19 -6.96
C VAL A 998 71.52 0.03 -6.87
N LYS A 999 70.98 1.26 -6.71
CA LYS A 999 71.42 2.27 -5.70
C LYS A 999 70.54 3.53 -5.65
N ARG A 1000 70.83 4.38 -4.66
CA ARG A 1000 69.94 5.36 -3.98
C ARG A 1000 70.49 6.82 -4.14
N PRO A 1001 70.05 7.84 -3.38
CA PRO A 1001 69.46 9.08 -3.89
C PRO A 1001 70.41 10.31 -3.87
N GLN A 1002 69.94 11.47 -4.36
CA GLN A 1002 70.34 12.77 -3.77
C GLN A 1002 69.29 13.88 -3.97
N LEU A 1003 69.35 14.85 -3.06
CA LEU A 1003 68.50 16.05 -2.92
C LEU A 1003 69.14 17.24 -3.66
N VAL A 1004 68.43 18.39 -3.78
CA VAL A 1004 68.89 19.79 -3.51
C VAL A 1004 68.23 20.86 -4.42
N GLN A 1005 67.52 21.80 -3.77
CA GLN A 1005 67.26 23.24 -4.06
C GLN A 1005 66.73 23.76 -5.44
N GLN A 1006 66.22 25.00 -5.59
CA GLN A 1006 65.30 25.89 -4.80
C GLN A 1006 65.11 27.24 -5.59
N VAL A 1007 64.09 28.06 -5.25
CA VAL A 1007 63.97 29.54 -5.49
C VAL A 1007 63.56 30.07 -6.90
N HIS A 1008 62.27 30.41 -7.08
CA HIS A 1008 61.66 31.76 -7.33
C HIS A 1008 62.14 32.76 -8.43
N PRO A 1009 61.35 33.82 -8.81
CA PRO A 1009 59.89 34.01 -8.84
C PRO A 1009 59.39 34.75 -10.15
N PRO A 1010 58.47 35.77 -10.23
CA PRO A 1010 57.42 35.78 -11.27
C PRO A 1010 57.43 37.00 -12.24
N LYS A 1011 56.51 37.02 -13.22
CA LYS A 1011 56.01 38.25 -13.91
C LYS A 1011 54.72 38.00 -14.71
N ALA A 1012 53.88 39.03 -14.79
CA ALA A 1012 52.71 39.18 -15.69
C ALA A 1012 52.88 40.52 -16.48
N PRO A 1013 51.93 41.07 -17.26
CA PRO A 1013 50.67 40.55 -17.84
C PRO A 1013 50.53 40.86 -19.38
N SER A 1014 49.29 40.89 -19.91
CA SER A 1014 48.81 41.27 -21.28
C SER A 1014 49.21 40.32 -22.43
N VAL A 1015 48.40 40.12 -23.47
CA VAL A 1015 47.25 40.90 -23.99
C VAL A 1015 45.91 40.17 -23.81
#